data_AF-A0A2X0K1A9-F1
#
_entry.id   AF-A0A2X0K1A9-F1
#
_cell.length_a   1.000
_cell.length_b   1.000
_cell.length_c   1.000
_cell.angle_alpha   90.00
_cell.angle_beta   90.00
_cell.angle_gamma   90.00
#
_symmetry.space_group_name_H-M   'P 1'
#
loop_
_entity.id
_entity.type
_entity.pdbx_description
1 polymer ?
#
loop_
_entity_poly.entity_id
_entity_poly.type
_entity_poly.pdbx_seq_one_letter_code
_entity_poly.pdbx_strand_id
1 'polypeptide(L)'
;MRLPYFVDPAPSEGAVGSRATGVSDAPGLSLDGHWQFRLRPDAGDLGDAFAVEPFPAAPSTDAGWSELPVPAHWQLHGHGSPAYTNVSYPFPIDPPFVPDENPTGEYRRAFDLPDDWPGLAPGPQPGGRTLLRFDGVDSCYRVWLNGVALGHAKGSRLAHEFEVGHLLRPGRNTVAVRVHQWSSGSYLEDQDMWWLSGIFRSVTLLARPEPALDDVFVRAGWDHTTGAGTLAITTCGPGVRLDVPELGLHDADPAGPHVLPGTEPWTAETPRLYEAVLHTDREQVRLRVGFRTVAVTDGLLTVNGRPITFRGVNRHEWHPEHGRALDRATMLADVLLMKRHNINAVRTSHYPPHPDFLDLCDEYGLWVIDECDLETHGFEQVGWRGNPSADPRWRDALLDRIQRTVERDKNHPSVIVWSLGNESGTGDNLAAMAHWCRARDPERPVHYEGDHDSGYVDLYSRMYASHEEVDAIGRRAEPAPADPALDAHRRDLPFVLCEYAHAMGNGPGGLSEYQRLFERHARVQGGFVWEWIDHGIARTAADGRRWYAYGGDFDEPLHDGNFVADGLLFPDRTPSPGLLEFAKVIEPVRLEADPADGSLRVTNLHDFRSLDHLALSWRLEDSDGRVLEDGTLEVPDLAAGQACTLPLSAGAHGSPVRSAPAGSWLTVSAVLAADEPWADAGHEVAWAQLAAGQESRTGALSPAPGSARGGARPGVRPTARPVVDDAGQVRVGPAVFSATGALGELAGLPVAVARLDVWRAPTDNDLGGGEQSLARIWQRAGLDRLRHRTVSAAIDGDGFTVRTRVAAAASDRGLLTTYGWREQDGCLRLDLTVEPDGDWSGLALPRIGLQLAVALGCAEVGWYGLGPGESYRDSRAAARLGAWSSPFEALQTPYLMPQENGNRSQVRWAEFTDAGGRGLRVTGDPVFDFAARPWSGAALAAARHPHELSPDGLLHLSLDLAHDGLGSASCGPGPLPEHRLHPRKDQLSLLLSPV
;
A
#
# COMPACT_ATOMS: atom_id res chain seq x y z
N MET A 1 -2.51 44.93 15.32
CA MET A 1 -3.88 44.39 15.25
C MET A 1 -3.75 42.93 15.69
N ARG A 2 -4.59 42.43 16.62
CA ARG A 2 -4.52 41.02 17.04
C ARG A 2 -5.02 40.16 15.88
N LEU A 3 -4.27 39.14 15.49
CA LEU A 3 -4.68 38.23 14.42
C LEU A 3 -5.94 37.46 14.86
N PRO A 4 -6.85 37.10 13.94
CA PRO A 4 -7.90 36.12 14.23
C PRO A 4 -7.29 34.79 14.68
N TYR A 5 -7.95 34.06 15.58
CA TYR A 5 -7.40 32.82 16.16
C TYR A 5 -7.05 31.76 15.09
N PHE A 6 -7.79 31.71 13.97
CA PHE A 6 -7.52 30.76 12.89
C PHE A 6 -6.30 31.15 12.03
N VAL A 7 -5.77 32.37 12.15
CA VAL A 7 -4.56 32.87 11.46
C VAL A 7 -3.36 32.95 12.42
N ASP A 8 -3.59 32.99 13.74
CA ASP A 8 -2.51 33.10 14.73
C ASP A 8 -1.62 31.84 14.78
N PRO A 9 -0.31 31.86 14.54
CA PRO A 9 0.53 30.65 14.58
C PRO A 9 0.68 30.04 15.97
N ALA A 10 0.17 30.67 17.03
CA ALA A 10 0.14 30.10 18.38
C ALA A 10 -0.64 28.76 18.43
N PRO A 11 -0.27 27.86 19.39
CA PRO A 11 -1.01 26.63 19.63
C PRO A 11 -2.43 26.89 20.18
N SER A 12 -3.14 25.82 20.48
CA SER A 12 -4.49 25.82 21.05
C SER A 12 -4.61 26.67 22.33
N GLU A 13 -5.74 27.39 22.51
CA GLU A 13 -6.07 28.17 23.72
C GLU A 13 -7.26 27.52 24.44
N GLY A 14 -7.17 27.36 25.76
CA GLY A 14 -8.26 26.84 26.61
C GLY A 14 -8.34 25.32 26.73
N ALA A 15 -7.63 24.57 25.88
CA ALA A 15 -7.49 23.12 26.02
C ALA A 15 -6.55 22.77 27.20
N VAL A 16 -6.83 21.67 27.90
CA VAL A 16 -5.91 21.11 28.90
C VAL A 16 -4.74 20.39 28.21
N GLY A 17 -3.68 20.10 28.99
CA GLY A 17 -2.52 19.35 28.49
C GLY A 17 -2.92 17.95 27.99
N SER A 18 -2.19 17.44 27.00
CA SER A 18 -2.42 16.10 26.46
C SER A 18 -2.12 15.03 27.52
N ARG A 19 -2.83 13.90 27.42
CA ARG A 19 -2.68 12.73 28.29
C ARG A 19 -2.98 11.47 27.50
N ALA A 20 -2.58 10.33 28.05
CA ALA A 20 -2.75 9.04 27.41
C ALA A 20 -4.23 8.69 27.21
N THR A 21 -4.50 7.98 26.12
CA THR A 21 -5.76 7.24 25.97
C THR A 21 -5.75 6.02 26.89
N GLY A 22 -6.92 5.63 27.36
CA GLY A 22 -7.09 4.47 28.23
C GLY A 22 -8.56 4.21 28.51
N VAL A 23 -8.89 2.96 28.85
CA VAL A 23 -10.26 2.56 29.17
C VAL A 23 -10.49 2.83 30.65
N SER A 24 -11.13 3.97 30.94
CA SER A 24 -11.57 4.34 32.29
C SER A 24 -13.01 3.88 32.52
N ASP A 25 -13.33 3.46 33.75
CA ASP A 25 -14.72 3.23 34.19
C ASP A 25 -15.44 4.53 34.60
N ALA A 26 -14.75 5.67 34.57
CA ALA A 26 -15.35 6.96 34.82
C ALA A 26 -16.47 7.24 33.79
N PRO A 27 -17.62 7.79 34.22
CA PRO A 27 -18.74 8.02 33.31
C PRO A 27 -18.36 8.85 32.07
N GLY A 28 -18.62 8.27 30.90
CA GLY A 28 -18.47 8.93 29.61
C GLY A 28 -19.83 9.08 28.91
N LEU A 29 -19.98 10.15 28.13
CA LEU A 29 -21.14 10.36 27.26
C LEU A 29 -20.66 10.74 25.87
N SER A 30 -20.89 9.88 24.88
CA SER A 30 -20.67 10.23 23.48
C SER A 30 -21.68 11.28 23.04
N LEU A 31 -21.19 12.29 22.34
CA LEU A 31 -21.98 13.32 21.69
C LEU A 31 -22.09 13.09 20.17
N ASP A 32 -21.57 11.97 19.68
CA ASP A 32 -21.70 11.55 18.28
C ASP A 32 -23.18 11.41 17.87
N GLY A 33 -23.41 11.44 16.56
CA GLY A 33 -24.74 11.38 15.96
C GLY A 33 -25.01 12.61 15.09
N HIS A 34 -26.28 12.97 14.92
CA HIS A 34 -26.67 14.06 14.04
C HIS A 34 -26.61 15.41 14.75
N TRP A 35 -25.85 16.34 14.18
CA TRP A 35 -25.71 17.71 14.65
C TRP A 35 -26.38 18.64 13.65
N GLN A 36 -26.97 19.74 14.13
CA GLN A 36 -27.39 20.80 13.22
C GLN A 36 -26.13 21.44 12.65
N PHE A 37 -26.09 21.59 11.33
CA PHE A 37 -24.91 22.07 10.60
C PHE A 37 -25.29 23.19 9.64
N ARG A 38 -24.38 24.14 9.44
CA ARG A 38 -24.47 25.17 8.40
C ARG A 38 -23.09 25.49 7.87
N LEU A 39 -22.92 25.46 6.54
CA LEU A 39 -21.69 25.91 5.89
C LEU A 39 -21.77 27.39 5.52
N ARG A 40 -20.75 28.16 5.89
CA ARG A 40 -20.51 29.55 5.46
C ARG A 40 -19.38 29.57 4.43
N PRO A 41 -19.44 30.43 3.40
CA PRO A 41 -18.43 30.44 2.34
C PRO A 41 -17.13 31.12 2.75
N ASP A 42 -17.13 31.94 3.82
CA ASP A 42 -16.02 32.75 4.27
C ASP A 42 -15.84 32.72 5.80
N ALA A 43 -14.65 33.10 6.25
CA ALA A 43 -14.26 33.19 7.67
C ALA A 43 -14.30 34.64 8.20
N GLY A 44 -15.13 35.52 7.61
CA GLY A 44 -15.24 36.93 8.01
C GLY A 44 -15.81 37.15 9.42
N ASP A 45 -16.31 38.35 9.72
CA ASP A 45 -16.98 38.61 11.00
C ASP A 45 -18.37 37.93 11.05
N LEU A 46 -18.37 36.66 11.41
CA LEU A 46 -19.57 35.82 11.51
C LEU A 46 -20.35 36.05 12.82
N GLY A 47 -19.75 36.76 13.79
CA GLY A 47 -20.25 36.89 15.17
C GLY A 47 -20.41 35.55 15.90
N ASP A 48 -20.86 35.58 17.17
CA ASP A 48 -21.07 34.37 17.98
C ASP A 48 -22.56 34.07 18.22
N ALA A 49 -23.45 34.74 17.49
CA ALA A 49 -24.91 34.61 17.64
C ALA A 49 -25.40 33.17 17.42
N PHE A 50 -24.66 32.36 16.66
CA PHE A 50 -25.03 30.96 16.45
C PHE A 50 -24.86 30.12 17.73
N ALA A 51 -23.98 30.50 18.65
CA ALA A 51 -23.74 29.79 19.90
C ALA A 51 -24.70 30.19 21.04
N VAL A 52 -25.58 31.17 20.81
CA VAL A 52 -26.51 31.69 21.83
C VAL A 52 -27.68 30.73 22.06
N GLU A 53 -27.99 30.46 23.34
CA GLU A 53 -29.13 29.65 23.77
C GLU A 53 -30.47 30.43 23.74
N PRO A 54 -31.62 29.74 23.59
CA PRO A 54 -31.77 28.30 23.33
C PRO A 54 -31.58 27.95 21.85
N PHE A 55 -31.04 26.77 21.55
CA PHE A 55 -30.99 26.28 20.18
C PHE A 55 -32.40 25.89 19.67
N PRO A 56 -32.72 26.16 18.38
CA PRO A 56 -33.94 25.67 17.76
C PRO A 56 -34.05 24.14 17.85
N ALA A 57 -35.28 23.63 18.07
CA ALA A 57 -35.52 22.18 18.21
C ALA A 57 -35.25 21.39 16.92
N ALA A 58 -35.41 22.03 15.77
CA ALA A 58 -35.13 21.46 14.45
C ALA A 58 -34.28 22.46 13.64
N PRO A 59 -33.46 21.98 12.68
CA PRO A 59 -32.73 22.86 11.79
C PRO A 59 -33.70 23.73 10.97
N SER A 60 -33.42 25.02 10.88
CA SER A 60 -34.17 25.93 10.03
C SER A 60 -33.55 25.98 8.63
N THR A 61 -34.23 25.37 7.66
CA THR A 61 -33.81 25.34 6.25
C THR A 61 -33.68 26.75 5.68
N ASP A 62 -34.61 27.65 6.05
CA ASP A 62 -34.61 29.05 5.60
C ASP A 62 -33.40 29.84 6.13
N ALA A 63 -32.77 29.37 7.22
CA ALA A 63 -31.56 29.95 7.81
C ALA A 63 -30.27 29.19 7.43
N GLY A 64 -30.37 28.25 6.47
CA GLY A 64 -29.26 27.47 5.94
C GLY A 64 -28.78 26.33 6.83
N TRP A 65 -29.59 25.88 7.80
CA TRP A 65 -29.24 24.74 8.65
C TRP A 65 -29.74 23.41 8.07
N SER A 66 -28.88 22.39 8.09
CA SER A 66 -29.16 20.99 7.79
C SER A 66 -28.78 20.09 8.98
N GLU A 67 -28.92 18.77 8.84
CA GLU A 67 -28.30 17.81 9.75
C GLU A 67 -27.05 17.21 9.11
N LEU A 68 -25.99 17.04 9.88
CA LEU A 68 -24.76 16.35 9.49
C LEU A 68 -24.41 15.30 10.55
N PRO A 69 -24.05 14.06 10.17
CA PRO A 69 -23.48 13.13 11.13
C PRO A 69 -22.14 13.66 11.66
N VAL A 70 -21.86 13.38 12.92
CA VAL A 70 -20.57 13.61 13.57
C VAL A 70 -20.21 12.30 14.26
N PRO A 71 -19.05 11.69 13.96
CA PRO A 71 -17.99 12.19 13.08
C PRO A 71 -18.30 12.14 11.57
N ALA A 72 -17.85 13.14 10.80
CA ALA A 72 -17.86 13.14 9.33
C ALA A 72 -17.02 14.28 8.72
N HIS A 73 -16.68 14.14 7.43
CA HIS A 73 -16.23 15.25 6.59
C HIS A 73 -17.39 15.85 5.81
N TRP A 74 -17.63 17.15 5.94
CA TRP A 74 -18.85 17.76 5.40
C TRP A 74 -18.90 17.68 3.85
N GLN A 75 -17.74 17.64 3.18
CA GLN A 75 -17.63 17.55 1.72
C GLN A 75 -18.27 16.26 1.18
N LEU A 76 -18.21 15.17 1.95
CA LEU A 76 -18.80 13.87 1.58
C LEU A 76 -20.32 13.82 1.82
N HIS A 77 -20.88 14.86 2.43
CA HIS A 77 -22.32 15.03 2.68
C HIS A 77 -22.93 16.18 1.85
N GLY A 78 -22.28 16.59 0.77
CA GLY A 78 -22.81 17.57 -0.19
C GLY A 78 -22.59 19.03 0.20
N HIS A 79 -21.69 19.31 1.15
CA HIS A 79 -21.33 20.67 1.54
C HIS A 79 -19.97 21.06 0.93
N GLY A 80 -19.95 21.78 -0.19
CA GLY A 80 -18.70 22.01 -0.92
C GLY A 80 -18.19 20.74 -1.61
N SER A 81 -16.89 20.70 -1.93
CA SER A 81 -16.27 19.60 -2.67
C SER A 81 -14.96 19.16 -2.00
N PRO A 82 -14.63 17.86 -2.01
CA PRO A 82 -13.26 17.38 -1.81
C PRO A 82 -12.28 18.07 -2.76
N ALA A 83 -11.03 18.20 -2.32
CA ALA A 83 -9.94 18.64 -3.19
C ALA A 83 -8.71 17.79 -2.92
N TYR A 84 -8.03 17.32 -3.97
CA TYR A 84 -6.79 16.57 -3.84
C TYR A 84 -5.61 17.37 -4.39
N THR A 85 -4.57 17.52 -3.57
CA THR A 85 -3.24 17.94 -4.00
C THR A 85 -2.20 17.05 -3.32
N ASN A 86 -1.09 16.81 -4.00
CA ASN A 86 0.10 16.17 -3.45
C ASN A 86 0.93 17.24 -2.73
N VAL A 87 1.88 17.88 -3.43
CA VAL A 87 2.81 18.86 -2.83
C VAL A 87 2.26 20.29 -2.78
N SER A 88 1.36 20.63 -3.69
CA SER A 88 0.97 22.04 -3.88
C SER A 88 -0.15 22.44 -2.93
N TYR A 89 0.08 23.44 -2.08
CA TYR A 89 -1.02 24.04 -1.32
C TYR A 89 -2.17 24.49 -2.25
N PRO A 90 -3.45 24.22 -1.90
CA PRO A 90 -4.61 24.70 -2.66
C PRO A 90 -4.90 26.20 -2.44
N PHE A 91 -3.99 26.92 -1.77
CA PHE A 91 -4.05 28.35 -1.49
C PHE A 91 -2.65 29.00 -1.58
N PRO A 92 -2.55 30.33 -1.71
CA PRO A 92 -1.25 31.01 -1.80
C PRO A 92 -0.35 30.78 -0.57
N ILE A 93 0.94 30.53 -0.79
CA ILE A 93 1.93 30.37 0.29
C ILE A 93 2.29 31.74 0.87
N ASP A 94 1.57 32.18 1.90
CA ASP A 94 1.79 33.45 2.63
C ASP A 94 1.57 33.29 4.15
N PRO A 95 2.37 32.46 4.83
CA PRO A 95 2.13 32.13 6.23
C PRO A 95 2.26 33.36 7.17
N PRO A 96 1.31 33.56 8.10
CA PRO A 96 0.30 32.59 8.52
C PRO A 96 -1.10 32.83 7.91
N PHE A 97 -1.20 33.67 6.87
CA PHE A 97 -2.48 34.11 6.30
C PHE A 97 -3.14 33.03 5.44
N VAL A 98 -4.47 33.03 5.42
CA VAL A 98 -5.30 32.09 4.64
C VAL A 98 -6.24 32.88 3.72
N PRO A 99 -6.83 32.26 2.67
CA PRO A 99 -7.79 32.93 1.79
C PRO A 99 -9.02 33.48 2.52
N ASP A 100 -9.64 34.52 1.95
CA ASP A 100 -10.95 35.01 2.41
C ASP A 100 -12.07 33.99 2.10
N GLU A 101 -11.97 33.30 0.95
CA GLU A 101 -12.80 32.15 0.57
C GLU A 101 -12.45 30.92 1.41
N ASN A 102 -12.85 30.95 2.67
CA ASN A 102 -12.54 29.92 3.66
C ASN A 102 -13.83 29.27 4.18
N PRO A 103 -14.21 28.10 3.62
CA PRO A 103 -15.38 27.36 4.06
C PRO A 103 -15.36 27.15 5.58
N THR A 104 -16.42 27.61 6.23
CA THR A 104 -16.52 27.64 7.69
C THR A 104 -17.80 26.94 8.13
N GLY A 105 -17.67 25.77 8.77
CA GLY A 105 -18.77 24.97 9.29
C GLY A 105 -19.20 25.40 10.69
N GLU A 106 -20.48 25.70 10.88
CA GLU A 106 -21.09 25.94 12.19
C GLU A 106 -21.94 24.74 12.61
N TYR A 107 -21.62 24.19 13.78
CA TYR A 107 -22.22 23.00 14.35
C TYR A 107 -22.97 23.35 15.63
N ARG A 108 -24.11 22.69 15.86
CA ARG A 108 -24.89 22.78 17.10
C ARG A 108 -25.43 21.42 17.49
N ARG A 109 -25.28 21.09 18.77
CA ARG A 109 -25.88 19.91 19.38
C ARG A 109 -26.43 20.24 20.75
N ALA A 110 -27.68 19.86 20.98
CA ALA A 110 -28.24 19.77 22.32
C ALA A 110 -28.10 18.35 22.82
N PHE A 111 -27.78 18.15 24.10
CA PHE A 111 -27.72 16.85 24.74
C PHE A 111 -28.28 16.93 26.16
N ASP A 112 -28.82 15.82 26.64
CA ASP A 112 -29.29 15.72 28.01
C ASP A 112 -28.23 14.98 28.84
N LEU A 113 -27.82 15.62 29.93
CA LEU A 113 -26.84 15.09 30.87
C LEU A 113 -27.55 14.15 31.85
N PRO A 114 -27.04 12.93 32.09
CA PRO A 114 -27.64 12.00 33.04
C PRO A 114 -27.82 12.59 34.44
N ASP A 115 -28.94 12.28 35.09
CA ASP A 115 -29.27 12.81 36.43
C ASP A 115 -28.25 12.40 37.52
N ASP A 116 -27.54 11.30 37.29
CA ASP A 116 -26.49 10.74 38.16
C ASP A 116 -25.06 11.14 37.75
N TRP A 117 -24.90 12.11 36.85
CA TRP A 117 -23.58 12.57 36.42
C TRP A 117 -22.73 13.08 37.61
N PRO A 118 -21.49 12.58 37.79
CA PRO A 118 -20.65 12.97 38.92
C PRO A 118 -20.37 14.48 38.97
N GLY A 119 -20.51 15.09 40.16
CA GLY A 119 -20.13 16.49 40.40
C GLY A 119 -21.23 17.55 40.25
N LEU A 120 -22.45 17.18 39.81
CA LEU A 120 -23.57 18.13 39.63
C LEU A 120 -24.53 18.24 40.83
N ALA A 121 -24.47 17.33 41.80
CA ALA A 121 -25.38 17.32 42.95
C ALA A 121 -24.99 18.38 44.01
N PRO A 122 -25.93 19.17 44.56
CA PRO A 122 -25.66 20.03 45.71
C PRO A 122 -25.42 19.19 46.96
N GLY A 123 -24.15 18.97 47.32
CA GLY A 123 -23.72 18.22 48.51
C GLY A 123 -22.33 18.67 48.99
N PRO A 124 -21.91 18.27 50.22
CA PRO A 124 -20.71 18.81 50.88
C PRO A 124 -19.37 18.20 50.39
N GLN A 125 -19.34 17.52 49.25
CA GLN A 125 -18.16 16.83 48.72
C GLN A 125 -17.48 17.71 47.65
N PRO A 126 -16.13 17.84 47.66
CA PRO A 126 -15.43 18.52 46.57
C PRO A 126 -15.73 17.82 45.23
N GLY A 127 -16.17 18.60 44.25
CA GLY A 127 -16.72 18.10 42.98
C GLY A 127 -15.64 17.61 42.03
N GLY A 128 -15.89 16.48 41.36
CA GLY A 128 -15.07 16.03 40.23
C GLY A 128 -15.14 17.00 39.04
N ARG A 129 -14.14 16.95 38.16
CA ARG A 129 -14.10 17.73 36.93
C ARG A 129 -14.84 17.02 35.81
N THR A 130 -15.17 17.72 34.73
CA THR A 130 -15.67 17.09 33.50
C THR A 130 -14.95 17.71 32.32
N LEU A 131 -14.53 16.87 31.37
CA LEU A 131 -13.83 17.26 30.17
C LEU A 131 -14.72 17.04 28.95
N LEU A 132 -14.72 17.99 28.02
CA LEU A 132 -15.25 17.82 26.67
C LEU A 132 -14.08 17.53 25.73
N ARG A 133 -14.04 16.32 25.19
CA ARG A 133 -12.97 15.80 24.34
C ARG A 133 -13.39 15.79 22.87
N PHE A 134 -12.47 16.21 22.01
CA PHE A 134 -12.52 16.07 20.56
C PHE A 134 -11.32 15.24 20.11
N ASP A 135 -11.53 14.11 19.45
CA ASP A 135 -10.43 13.24 19.01
C ASP A 135 -9.81 13.65 17.66
N GLY A 136 -10.47 14.50 16.88
CA GLY A 136 -9.99 14.99 15.59
C GLY A 136 -10.97 15.95 14.90
N VAL A 137 -10.47 17.14 14.53
CA VAL A 137 -11.24 18.19 13.88
C VAL A 137 -10.36 18.93 12.88
N ASP A 138 -10.72 18.91 11.61
CA ASP A 138 -9.95 19.50 10.52
C ASP A 138 -10.50 20.89 10.11
N SER A 139 -9.74 22.00 10.14
CA SER A 139 -8.33 22.15 10.60
C SER A 139 -8.13 23.03 11.84
N CYS A 140 -9.08 23.93 12.11
CA CYS A 140 -9.07 24.79 13.28
C CYS A 140 -10.50 25.02 13.74
N TYR A 141 -10.74 24.90 15.05
CA TYR A 141 -12.08 25.09 15.57
C TYR A 141 -12.12 25.89 16.86
N ARG A 142 -13.27 26.52 17.10
CA ARG A 142 -13.63 27.18 18.36
C ARG A 142 -14.89 26.55 18.92
N VAL A 143 -14.96 26.42 20.23
CA VAL A 143 -16.04 25.70 20.91
C VAL A 143 -16.70 26.55 21.99
N TRP A 144 -18.02 26.41 22.10
CA TRP A 144 -18.85 27.01 23.13
C TRP A 144 -19.71 25.93 23.79
N LEU A 145 -19.86 26.03 25.11
CA LEU A 145 -20.81 25.23 25.88
C LEU A 145 -21.77 26.16 26.60
N ASN A 146 -23.08 25.93 26.44
CA ASN A 146 -24.14 26.73 27.07
C ASN A 146 -23.95 28.25 26.85
N GLY A 147 -23.57 28.63 25.62
CA GLY A 147 -23.29 30.01 25.20
C GLY A 147 -21.95 30.59 25.66
N VAL A 148 -21.15 29.87 26.45
CA VAL A 148 -19.85 30.32 26.95
C VAL A 148 -18.72 29.75 26.09
N ALA A 149 -17.85 30.63 25.56
CA ALA A 149 -16.69 30.20 24.79
C ALA A 149 -15.66 29.51 25.69
N LEU A 150 -15.18 28.33 25.28
CA LEU A 150 -14.16 27.58 26.04
C LEU A 150 -12.75 27.88 25.54
N GLY A 151 -12.58 28.02 24.23
CA GLY A 151 -11.27 28.12 23.60
C GLY A 151 -11.28 27.71 22.14
N HIS A 152 -10.09 27.56 21.55
CA HIS A 152 -9.88 27.11 20.18
C HIS A 152 -8.72 26.12 20.09
N ALA A 153 -8.72 25.28 19.05
CA ALA A 153 -7.72 24.24 18.87
C ALA A 153 -7.31 24.02 17.42
N LYS A 154 -6.08 23.51 17.23
CA LYS A 154 -5.40 23.22 15.95
C LYS A 154 -4.59 21.94 16.07
N GLY A 155 -4.32 21.28 14.95
CA GLY A 155 -3.73 19.93 14.92
C GLY A 155 -4.83 18.93 14.64
N SER A 156 -5.15 18.79 13.36
CA SER A 156 -6.38 18.16 12.89
C SER A 156 -6.58 16.75 13.40
N ARG A 157 -5.49 15.98 13.50
CA ARG A 157 -5.51 14.57 13.91
C ARG A 157 -5.17 14.37 15.39
N LEU A 158 -5.09 15.46 16.16
CA LEU A 158 -4.69 15.47 17.55
C LEU A 158 -5.87 15.71 18.50
N ALA A 159 -5.87 14.99 19.62
CA ALA A 159 -6.92 15.10 20.62
C ALA A 159 -6.80 16.40 21.43
N HIS A 160 -7.96 16.95 21.77
CA HIS A 160 -8.09 18.18 22.56
C HIS A 160 -9.21 18.03 23.59
N GLU A 161 -8.94 18.44 24.82
CA GLU A 161 -9.89 18.35 25.94
C GLU A 161 -10.08 19.73 26.58
N PHE A 162 -11.32 20.09 26.91
CA PHE A 162 -11.68 21.35 27.57
C PHE A 162 -12.39 21.07 28.89
N GLU A 163 -12.00 21.76 29.96
CA GLU A 163 -12.67 21.62 31.25
C GLU A 163 -14.01 22.36 31.26
N VAL A 164 -15.10 21.61 31.44
CA VAL A 164 -16.47 22.10 31.25
C VAL A 164 -17.38 21.90 32.47
N GLY A 165 -16.93 21.20 33.51
CA GLY A 165 -17.75 20.87 34.68
C GLY A 165 -18.45 22.08 35.31
N HIS A 166 -17.77 23.23 35.36
CA HIS A 166 -18.30 24.48 35.92
C HIS A 166 -19.40 25.15 35.08
N LEU A 167 -19.65 24.68 33.85
CA LEU A 167 -20.66 25.21 32.92
C LEU A 167 -21.82 24.25 32.69
N LEU A 168 -21.68 22.97 33.07
CA LEU A 168 -22.70 21.96 32.89
C LEU A 168 -23.90 22.21 33.80
N ARG A 169 -25.09 21.89 33.31
CA ARG A 169 -26.36 22.01 34.01
C ARG A 169 -27.05 20.64 34.07
N PRO A 170 -27.81 20.31 35.13
CA PRO A 170 -28.67 19.13 35.12
C PRO A 170 -29.64 19.16 33.93
N GLY A 171 -29.84 18.01 33.28
CA GLY A 171 -30.67 17.90 32.09
C GLY A 171 -30.02 18.53 30.85
N ARG A 172 -30.73 19.42 30.18
CA ARG A 172 -30.37 19.88 28.83
C ARG A 172 -29.19 20.86 28.81
N ASN A 173 -28.21 20.55 27.97
CA ASN A 173 -27.05 21.37 27.65
C ASN A 173 -26.92 21.53 26.13
N THR A 174 -26.11 22.51 25.71
CA THR A 174 -25.86 22.79 24.29
C THR A 174 -24.39 23.03 24.01
N VAL A 175 -23.85 22.34 23.02
CA VAL A 175 -22.51 22.58 22.47
C VAL A 175 -22.61 23.17 21.07
N ALA A 176 -21.83 24.21 20.81
CA ALA A 176 -21.65 24.79 19.49
C ALA A 176 -20.17 24.78 19.12
N VAL A 177 -19.89 24.51 17.85
CA VAL A 177 -18.52 24.46 17.32
C VAL A 177 -18.48 25.21 16.00
N ARG A 178 -17.45 26.03 15.79
CA ARG A 178 -17.14 26.63 14.49
C ARG A 178 -15.83 26.03 14.01
N VAL A 179 -15.83 25.46 12.81
CA VAL A 179 -14.68 24.82 12.18
C VAL A 179 -14.32 25.57 10.91
N HIS A 180 -13.06 25.91 10.73
CA HIS A 180 -12.53 26.51 9.50
C HIS A 180 -11.76 25.45 8.72
N GLN A 181 -11.99 25.40 7.40
CA GLN A 181 -11.22 24.54 6.49
C GLN A 181 -9.76 24.99 6.45
N TRP A 182 -9.52 26.27 6.18
CA TRP A 182 -8.19 26.83 6.14
C TRP A 182 -7.84 27.54 7.44
N SER A 183 -6.65 27.26 7.96
CA SER A 183 -6.09 27.95 9.11
C SER A 183 -4.58 28.03 9.00
N SER A 184 -3.93 28.73 9.95
CA SER A 184 -2.48 28.65 10.09
C SER A 184 -2.01 27.20 10.27
N GLY A 185 -2.85 26.32 10.84
CA GLY A 185 -2.57 24.88 10.95
C GLY A 185 -2.45 24.17 9.61
N SER A 186 -3.13 24.64 8.55
CA SER A 186 -3.08 24.03 7.22
C SER A 186 -1.68 24.10 6.59
N TYR A 187 -0.85 25.09 6.95
CA TYR A 187 0.56 25.15 6.53
C TYR A 187 1.44 24.06 7.17
N LEU A 188 0.92 23.33 8.16
CA LEU A 188 1.59 22.23 8.86
C LEU A 188 0.97 20.87 8.52
N GLU A 189 0.00 20.84 7.60
CA GLU A 189 -0.86 19.69 7.32
C GLU A 189 -1.02 19.51 5.80
N ASP A 190 0.09 19.59 5.09
CA ASP A 190 0.19 19.49 3.62
C ASP A 190 0.52 18.06 3.17
N GLN A 191 -0.11 17.07 3.81
CA GLN A 191 0.07 15.67 3.44
C GLN A 191 -0.49 15.39 2.03
N ASP A 192 0.15 14.48 1.31
CA ASP A 192 -0.36 13.91 0.05
C ASP A 192 -1.66 13.11 0.29
N MET A 193 -2.79 13.82 0.34
CA MET A 193 -4.12 13.25 0.57
C MET A 193 -5.23 14.25 0.21
N TRP A 194 -6.49 13.82 0.38
CA TRP A 194 -7.63 14.73 0.24
C TRP A 194 -7.72 15.78 1.35
N TRP A 195 -7.93 17.03 0.97
CA TRP A 195 -8.42 18.10 1.84
C TRP A 195 -9.89 17.89 2.15
N LEU A 196 -10.17 17.43 3.37
CA LEU A 196 -11.51 17.10 3.85
C LEU A 196 -11.66 17.61 5.29
N SER A 197 -12.65 18.48 5.50
CA SER A 197 -12.77 19.21 6.76
C SER A 197 -14.04 18.83 7.52
N GLY A 198 -14.00 19.03 8.84
CA GLY A 198 -15.09 18.68 9.73
C GLY A 198 -14.63 18.06 11.04
N ILE A 199 -15.59 17.77 11.90
CA ILE A 199 -15.39 16.99 13.12
C ILE A 199 -15.41 15.51 12.68
N PHE A 200 -14.24 14.95 12.37
CA PHE A 200 -14.12 13.64 11.71
C PHE A 200 -13.75 12.49 12.65
N ARG A 201 -13.53 12.77 13.94
CA ARG A 201 -13.50 11.76 15.02
C ARG A 201 -14.44 12.15 16.16
N SER A 202 -14.62 11.23 17.11
CA SER A 202 -15.63 11.35 18.16
C SER A 202 -15.53 12.60 19.03
N VAL A 203 -16.69 13.02 19.54
CA VAL A 203 -16.82 14.04 20.58
C VAL A 203 -17.41 13.40 21.83
N THR A 204 -16.72 13.52 22.97
CA THR A 204 -17.12 12.83 24.20
C THR A 204 -17.06 13.76 25.42
N LEU A 205 -18.01 13.60 26.35
CA LEU A 205 -17.91 14.14 27.70
C LEU A 205 -17.34 13.06 28.62
N LEU A 206 -16.35 13.43 29.44
CA LEU A 206 -15.65 12.53 30.34
C LEU A 206 -15.71 13.08 31.77
N ALA A 207 -16.39 12.38 32.67
CA ALA A 207 -16.35 12.69 34.10
C ALA A 207 -14.97 12.32 34.68
N ARG A 208 -14.45 13.16 35.58
CA ARG A 208 -13.15 13.00 36.23
C ARG A 208 -13.34 13.03 37.76
N PRO A 209 -13.63 11.89 38.41
CA PRO A 209 -13.91 11.86 39.84
C PRO A 209 -12.62 12.08 40.66
N GLU A 210 -12.67 12.82 41.77
CA GLU A 210 -11.49 13.02 42.62
C GLU A 210 -11.31 11.90 43.66
N PRO A 211 -10.09 11.33 43.83
CA PRO A 211 -8.87 11.57 43.04
C PRO A 211 -8.92 10.87 41.67
N ALA A 212 -8.66 11.63 40.60
CA ALA A 212 -8.71 11.15 39.21
C ALA A 212 -7.34 10.65 38.74
N LEU A 213 -7.35 9.61 37.91
CA LEU A 213 -6.20 9.11 37.15
C LEU A 213 -6.12 9.86 35.82
N ASP A 214 -5.74 11.13 35.86
CA ASP A 214 -5.68 12.00 34.68
C ASP A 214 -4.70 11.50 33.62
N ASP A 215 -3.50 11.08 33.99
CA ASP A 215 -2.53 10.53 33.05
C ASP A 215 -1.79 9.32 33.66
N VAL A 216 -1.40 8.42 32.77
CA VAL A 216 -0.67 7.19 33.09
C VAL A 216 0.43 6.98 32.07
N PHE A 217 1.63 6.64 32.55
CA PHE A 217 2.75 6.29 31.68
C PHE A 217 3.34 4.94 32.07
N VAL A 218 3.09 3.94 31.23
CA VAL A 218 3.55 2.56 31.37
C VAL A 218 4.96 2.43 30.80
N ARG A 219 5.89 1.93 31.61
CA ARG A 219 7.22 1.47 31.21
C ARG A 219 7.32 -0.03 31.49
N ALA A 220 7.38 -0.82 30.44
CA ALA A 220 7.33 -2.29 30.50
C ALA A 220 8.48 -2.89 29.68
N GLY A 221 9.68 -2.92 30.27
CA GLY A 221 10.88 -3.47 29.63
C GLY A 221 10.96 -4.99 29.74
N TRP A 222 11.63 -5.65 28.78
CA TRP A 222 11.92 -7.08 28.83
C TRP A 222 13.42 -7.32 28.67
N ASP A 223 14.01 -7.99 29.66
CA ASP A 223 15.43 -8.35 29.65
C ASP A 223 15.63 -9.71 28.99
N HIS A 224 16.14 -9.68 27.76
CA HIS A 224 16.41 -10.88 26.96
C HIS A 224 17.52 -11.79 27.50
N THR A 225 18.32 -11.31 28.46
CA THR A 225 19.39 -12.10 29.09
C THR A 225 18.88 -12.92 30.28
N THR A 226 17.85 -12.43 30.97
CA THR A 226 17.28 -13.06 32.17
C THR A 226 15.87 -13.64 31.94
N GLY A 227 15.17 -13.20 30.90
CA GLY A 227 13.76 -13.53 30.64
C GLY A 227 12.78 -12.85 31.60
N ALA A 228 13.20 -11.78 32.28
CA ALA A 228 12.38 -11.04 33.24
C ALA A 228 11.82 -9.74 32.65
N GLY A 229 10.57 -9.46 32.96
CA GLY A 229 9.90 -8.19 32.67
C GLY A 229 10.12 -7.20 33.81
N THR A 230 10.22 -5.91 33.49
CA THR A 230 10.25 -4.83 34.48
C THR A 230 9.11 -3.87 34.21
N LEU A 231 8.20 -3.74 35.18
CA LEU A 231 7.03 -2.86 35.10
C LEU A 231 7.15 -1.67 36.07
N ALA A 232 7.00 -0.46 35.56
CA ALA A 232 6.81 0.75 36.33
C ALA A 232 5.76 1.63 35.64
N ILE A 233 4.76 2.10 36.39
CA ILE A 233 3.69 2.94 35.87
C ILE A 233 3.70 4.26 36.64
N THR A 234 3.99 5.35 35.94
CA THR A 234 3.87 6.69 36.51
C THR A 234 2.41 7.12 36.46
N THR A 235 1.85 7.53 37.59
CA THR A 235 0.46 7.99 37.72
C THR A 235 0.40 9.37 38.37
N CYS A 236 -0.66 10.13 38.11
CA CYS A 236 -0.97 11.33 38.87
C CYS A 236 -1.89 11.01 40.07
N GLY A 237 -1.58 11.59 41.23
CA GLY A 237 -2.41 11.49 42.44
C GLY A 237 -1.96 10.42 43.44
N PRO A 238 -2.23 10.61 44.75
CA PRO A 238 -1.87 9.65 45.79
C PRO A 238 -2.86 8.48 45.87
N GLY A 239 -2.39 7.33 46.34
CA GLY A 239 -3.27 6.19 46.70
C GLY A 239 -3.69 5.29 45.54
N VAL A 240 -3.10 5.46 44.35
CA VAL A 240 -3.31 4.56 43.21
C VAL A 240 -2.72 3.18 43.49
N ARG A 241 -3.40 2.14 43.02
CA ARG A 241 -3.04 0.74 43.20
C ARG A 241 -3.05 0.01 41.88
N LEU A 242 -2.15 -0.97 41.74
CA LEU A 242 -1.95 -1.74 40.53
C LEU A 242 -2.27 -3.21 40.77
N ASP A 243 -3.17 -3.75 39.94
CA ASP A 243 -3.36 -5.19 39.80
C ASP A 243 -2.86 -5.65 38.42
N VAL A 244 -2.04 -6.70 38.41
CA VAL A 244 -1.72 -7.50 37.21
C VAL A 244 -1.91 -8.96 37.61
N PRO A 245 -3.15 -9.47 37.60
CA PRO A 245 -3.49 -10.74 38.23
C PRO A 245 -2.67 -11.92 37.72
N GLU A 246 -2.39 -11.96 36.42
CA GLU A 246 -1.64 -13.05 35.80
C GLU A 246 -0.17 -13.09 36.24
N LEU A 247 0.40 -11.93 36.59
CA LEU A 247 1.78 -11.81 37.09
C LEU A 247 1.84 -11.77 38.62
N GLY A 248 0.72 -12.03 39.30
CA GLY A 248 0.64 -12.08 40.76
C GLY A 248 0.82 -10.73 41.46
N LEU A 249 0.65 -9.61 40.73
CA LEU A 249 0.61 -8.28 41.34
C LEU A 249 -0.81 -7.98 41.79
N HIS A 250 -0.97 -7.72 43.08
CA HIS A 250 -2.25 -7.37 43.70
C HIS A 250 -2.06 -6.19 44.64
N ASP A 251 -2.89 -5.15 44.50
CA ASP A 251 -2.83 -3.93 45.32
C ASP A 251 -1.41 -3.33 45.39
N ALA A 252 -0.63 -3.48 44.31
CA ALA A 252 0.77 -3.08 44.26
C ALA A 252 0.92 -1.56 44.08
N ASP A 253 2.06 -1.01 44.50
CA ASP A 253 2.41 0.38 44.19
C ASP A 253 2.74 0.50 42.69
N PRO A 254 1.98 1.27 41.89
CA PRO A 254 2.22 1.38 40.46
C PRO A 254 3.62 1.91 40.10
N ALA A 255 4.25 2.71 40.98
CA ALA A 255 5.52 3.36 40.68
C ALA A 255 6.67 2.36 40.39
N GLY A 256 6.59 1.14 40.94
CA GLY A 256 7.58 0.09 40.70
C GLY A 256 9.02 0.49 41.11
N PRO A 257 10.06 -0.12 40.51
CA PRO A 257 10.00 -1.16 39.48
C PRO A 257 9.62 -2.53 40.05
N HIS A 258 8.68 -3.22 39.39
CA HIS A 258 8.35 -4.61 39.65
C HIS A 258 9.12 -5.50 38.68
N VAL A 259 10.06 -6.31 39.19
CA VAL A 259 10.80 -7.29 38.39
C VAL A 259 10.05 -8.62 38.44
N LEU A 260 9.57 -9.07 37.28
CA LEU A 260 8.62 -10.16 37.13
C LEU A 260 9.30 -11.29 36.33
N PRO A 261 9.72 -12.39 36.98
CA PRO A 261 10.34 -13.51 36.30
C PRO A 261 9.30 -14.31 35.49
N GLY A 262 9.70 -14.86 34.35
CA GLY A 262 8.84 -15.73 33.54
C GLY A 262 7.78 -14.98 32.73
N THR A 263 7.95 -13.68 32.50
CA THR A 263 7.14 -12.92 31.55
C THR A 263 7.49 -13.27 30.11
N GLU A 264 6.48 -13.54 29.31
CA GLU A 264 6.60 -13.60 27.85
C GLU A 264 6.69 -12.19 27.24
N PRO A 265 7.64 -11.95 26.31
CA PRO A 265 7.80 -10.65 25.66
C PRO A 265 6.71 -10.38 24.62
N TRP A 266 6.39 -9.10 24.42
CA TRP A 266 5.59 -8.64 23.30
C TRP A 266 6.46 -8.48 22.05
N THR A 267 6.00 -9.03 20.92
CA THR A 267 6.56 -8.79 19.58
C THR A 267 5.43 -8.76 18.54
N ALA A 268 5.71 -8.29 17.31
CA ALA A 268 4.74 -8.39 16.22
C ALA A 268 4.41 -9.84 15.79
N GLU A 269 5.24 -10.82 16.15
CA GLU A 269 5.04 -12.23 15.82
C GLU A 269 4.30 -13.00 16.92
N THR A 270 4.47 -12.55 18.18
CA THR A 270 3.84 -13.10 19.39
C THR A 270 3.37 -11.94 20.29
N PRO A 271 2.22 -11.32 20.01
CA PRO A 271 1.79 -10.06 20.65
C PRO A 271 1.21 -10.28 22.05
N ARG A 272 2.05 -10.70 23.00
CA ARG A 272 1.65 -11.00 24.37
C ARG A 272 1.26 -9.74 25.15
N LEU A 273 -0.01 -9.63 25.57
CA LEU A 273 -0.54 -8.52 26.38
C LEU A 273 -1.08 -8.95 27.75
N TYR A 274 -0.55 -8.39 28.83
CA TYR A 274 -1.05 -8.62 30.19
C TYR A 274 -2.07 -7.54 30.57
N GLU A 275 -3.23 -7.96 31.07
CA GLU A 275 -4.22 -7.04 31.62
C GLU A 275 -3.72 -6.43 32.94
N ALA A 276 -3.62 -5.11 32.96
CA ALA A 276 -3.28 -4.33 34.14
C ALA A 276 -4.43 -3.38 34.49
N VAL A 277 -4.77 -3.30 35.76
CA VAL A 277 -5.82 -2.40 36.26
C VAL A 277 -5.20 -1.47 37.29
N LEU A 278 -5.23 -0.18 37.00
CA LEU A 278 -4.98 0.86 37.99
C LEU A 278 -6.30 1.22 38.64
N HIS A 279 -6.34 1.29 39.96
CA HIS A 279 -7.55 1.69 40.67
C HIS A 279 -7.27 2.69 41.79
N THR A 280 -8.21 3.62 41.95
CA THR A 280 -8.39 4.44 43.14
C THR A 280 -9.70 4.04 43.82
N ASP A 281 -10.10 4.73 44.89
CA ASP A 281 -11.42 4.56 45.49
C ASP A 281 -12.58 4.93 44.54
N ARG A 282 -12.30 5.58 43.40
CA ARG A 282 -13.29 6.27 42.56
C ARG A 282 -13.17 6.04 41.05
N GLU A 283 -12.03 5.57 40.57
CA GLU A 283 -11.76 5.35 39.14
C GLU A 283 -10.89 4.11 38.95
N GLN A 284 -11.20 3.33 37.91
CA GLN A 284 -10.38 2.25 37.40
C GLN A 284 -9.96 2.55 35.96
N VAL A 285 -8.67 2.44 35.68
CA VAL A 285 -8.11 2.53 34.32
C VAL A 285 -7.54 1.17 33.94
N ARG A 286 -8.05 0.60 32.85
CA ARG A 286 -7.58 -0.67 32.29
C ARG A 286 -6.53 -0.41 31.22
N LEU A 287 -5.45 -1.17 31.28
CA LEU A 287 -4.29 -1.08 30.42
C LEU A 287 -3.91 -2.47 29.93
N ARG A 288 -3.35 -2.55 28.73
CA ARG A 288 -2.78 -3.77 28.17
C ARG A 288 -1.27 -3.59 28.09
N VAL A 289 -0.54 -4.37 28.87
CA VAL A 289 0.91 -4.23 29.03
C VAL A 289 1.61 -5.27 28.18
N GLY A 290 2.38 -4.83 27.18
CA GLY A 290 3.31 -5.67 26.44
C GLY A 290 4.75 -5.42 26.88
N PHE A 291 5.42 -6.44 27.42
CA PHE A 291 6.82 -6.30 27.87
C PHE A 291 7.77 -6.34 26.69
N ARG A 292 8.47 -5.24 26.41
CA ARG A 292 9.47 -5.17 25.34
C ARG A 292 10.49 -4.07 25.57
N THR A 293 11.70 -4.28 25.07
CA THR A 293 12.77 -3.25 25.12
C THR A 293 13.26 -2.95 23.72
N VAL A 294 13.19 -1.67 23.32
CA VAL A 294 13.72 -1.16 22.06
C VAL A 294 15.08 -0.50 22.33
N ALA A 295 16.05 -0.73 21.45
CA ALA A 295 17.36 -0.08 21.54
C ALA A 295 18.01 0.01 20.17
N VAL A 296 18.82 1.05 19.94
CA VAL A 296 19.77 1.09 18.83
C VAL A 296 21.12 0.59 19.36
N THR A 297 21.62 -0.53 18.83
CA THR A 297 22.89 -1.15 19.24
C THR A 297 23.68 -1.55 18.01
N ASP A 298 24.95 -1.12 17.94
CA ASP A 298 25.88 -1.40 16.83
C ASP A 298 25.31 -1.05 15.43
N GLY A 299 24.51 0.02 15.36
CA GLY A 299 23.85 0.48 14.13
C GLY A 299 22.69 -0.37 13.66
N LEU A 300 22.04 -1.09 14.60
CA LEU A 300 20.84 -1.87 14.37
C LEU A 300 19.76 -1.45 15.38
N LEU A 301 18.54 -1.25 14.92
CA LEU A 301 17.35 -1.20 15.75
C LEU A 301 17.04 -2.62 16.22
N THR A 302 17.08 -2.81 17.53
CA THR A 302 16.82 -4.08 18.18
C THR A 302 15.56 -3.99 19.03
N VAL A 303 14.81 -5.08 19.05
CA VAL A 303 13.74 -5.30 20.02
C VAL A 303 14.06 -6.59 20.77
N ASN A 304 14.01 -6.54 22.10
CA ASN A 304 14.26 -7.70 22.94
C ASN A 304 15.64 -8.35 22.65
N GLY A 305 16.65 -7.51 22.38
CA GLY A 305 18.03 -7.91 22.08
C GLY A 305 18.28 -8.47 20.68
N ARG A 306 17.27 -8.49 19.79
CA ARG A 306 17.41 -8.99 18.41
C ARG A 306 17.16 -7.88 17.39
N PRO A 307 17.98 -7.76 16.33
CA PRO A 307 17.65 -6.92 15.19
C PRO A 307 16.34 -7.38 14.55
N ILE A 308 15.50 -6.43 14.16
CA ILE A 308 14.23 -6.71 13.48
C ILE A 308 14.30 -6.34 12.00
N THR A 309 13.42 -6.95 11.20
CA THR A 309 13.24 -6.57 9.78
C THR A 309 11.83 -6.06 9.54
N PHE A 310 11.72 -4.80 9.09
CA PHE A 310 10.46 -4.19 8.70
C PHE A 310 9.97 -4.73 7.36
N ARG A 311 8.76 -5.28 7.39
CA ARG A 311 7.96 -5.65 6.22
C ARG A 311 6.70 -4.81 6.28
N GLY A 312 6.90 -3.52 6.02
CA GLY A 312 5.96 -2.48 6.40
C GLY A 312 5.14 -1.93 5.24
N VAL A 313 4.11 -1.19 5.61
CA VAL A 313 3.31 -0.32 4.72
C VAL A 313 3.07 1.04 5.37
N ASN A 314 3.00 2.08 4.57
CA ASN A 314 2.45 3.38 4.98
C ASN A 314 0.92 3.28 4.96
N ARG A 315 0.25 3.77 6.01
CA ARG A 315 -1.21 3.72 6.13
C ARG A 315 -1.78 5.08 6.48
N HIS A 316 -2.46 5.68 5.50
CA HIS A 316 -3.46 6.72 5.74
C HIS A 316 -4.78 6.13 6.26
N GLU A 317 -5.58 6.95 6.94
CA GLU A 317 -6.94 6.57 7.33
C GLU A 317 -7.91 6.81 6.17
N TRP A 318 -8.40 5.74 5.53
CA TRP A 318 -9.29 5.90 4.38
C TRP A 318 -10.48 4.95 4.30
N HIS A 319 -11.63 5.53 3.97
CA HIS A 319 -12.84 4.85 3.54
C HIS A 319 -13.45 5.59 2.33
N PRO A 320 -13.80 4.91 1.24
CA PRO A 320 -14.22 5.56 -0.02
C PRO A 320 -15.53 6.36 0.10
N GLU A 321 -16.32 6.15 1.15
CA GLU A 321 -17.57 6.88 1.42
C GLU A 321 -17.49 7.80 2.66
N HIS A 322 -16.47 7.63 3.51
CA HIS A 322 -16.40 8.32 4.81
C HIS A 322 -15.09 9.10 5.01
N GLY A 323 -14.16 9.05 4.05
CA GLY A 323 -12.85 9.69 4.16
C GLY A 323 -12.07 9.14 5.35
N ARG A 324 -11.59 10.05 6.23
CA ARG A 324 -10.86 9.69 7.46
C ARG A 324 -11.76 9.37 8.66
N ALA A 325 -13.09 9.47 8.52
CA ALA A 325 -14.02 9.08 9.59
C ALA A 325 -14.21 7.55 9.62
N LEU A 326 -13.20 6.83 10.13
CA LEU A 326 -13.18 5.37 10.16
C LEU A 326 -13.89 4.80 11.39
N ASP A 327 -14.54 3.66 11.20
CA ASP A 327 -14.99 2.82 12.32
C ASP A 327 -13.94 1.75 12.69
N ARG A 328 -14.10 1.17 13.88
CA ARG A 328 -13.20 0.13 14.39
C ARG A 328 -13.18 -1.12 13.51
N ALA A 329 -14.29 -1.47 12.88
CA ALA A 329 -14.38 -2.66 12.03
C ALA A 329 -13.52 -2.50 10.77
N THR A 330 -13.51 -1.31 10.18
CA THR A 330 -12.69 -0.93 9.03
C THR A 330 -11.21 -0.98 9.39
N MET A 331 -10.83 -0.42 10.55
CA MET A 331 -9.45 -0.48 11.06
C MET A 331 -9.00 -1.93 11.32
N LEU A 332 -9.87 -2.77 11.89
CA LEU A 332 -9.58 -4.19 12.10
C LEU A 332 -9.40 -4.91 10.77
N ALA A 333 -10.25 -4.65 9.78
CA ALA A 333 -10.13 -5.26 8.45
C ALA A 333 -8.76 -4.96 7.82
N ASP A 334 -8.26 -3.73 7.95
CA ASP A 334 -6.92 -3.37 7.48
C ASP A 334 -5.83 -4.19 8.19
N VAL A 335 -5.85 -4.23 9.53
CA VAL A 335 -4.87 -5.00 10.33
C VAL A 335 -4.89 -6.48 9.95
N LEU A 336 -6.06 -7.09 9.82
CA LEU A 336 -6.18 -8.50 9.45
C LEU A 336 -5.67 -8.77 8.03
N LEU A 337 -5.96 -7.88 7.08
CA LEU A 337 -5.44 -7.99 5.72
C LEU A 337 -3.92 -7.86 5.69
N MET A 338 -3.33 -6.95 6.47
CA MET A 338 -1.88 -6.83 6.60
C MET A 338 -1.25 -8.15 7.08
N LYS A 339 -1.78 -8.73 8.18
CA LYS A 339 -1.26 -10.00 8.72
C LYS A 339 -1.38 -11.16 7.74
N ARG A 340 -2.48 -11.26 7.01
CA ARG A 340 -2.71 -12.26 5.95
C ARG A 340 -1.78 -12.12 4.73
N HIS A 341 -1.08 -11.00 4.61
CA HIS A 341 -0.15 -10.72 3.52
C HIS A 341 1.29 -10.54 4.05
N ASN A 342 1.62 -11.22 5.16
CA ASN A 342 2.96 -11.27 5.76
C ASN A 342 3.51 -9.93 6.28
N ILE A 343 2.71 -8.87 6.30
CA ILE A 343 3.10 -7.54 6.80
C ILE A 343 3.23 -7.59 8.33
N ASN A 344 4.31 -7.02 8.84
CA ASN A 344 4.62 -7.00 10.28
C ASN A 344 4.75 -5.59 10.86
N ALA A 345 4.63 -4.54 10.04
CA ALA A 345 4.85 -3.16 10.46
C ALA A 345 3.95 -2.16 9.72
N VAL A 346 3.68 -1.03 10.36
CA VAL A 346 2.93 0.09 9.79
C VAL A 346 3.56 1.42 10.19
N ARG A 347 3.65 2.35 9.25
CA ARG A 347 3.93 3.76 9.51
C ARG A 347 2.60 4.53 9.35
N THR A 348 2.27 5.36 10.33
CA THR A 348 1.00 6.11 10.35
C THR A 348 1.14 7.40 9.54
N SER A 349 1.28 7.27 8.22
CA SER A 349 1.52 8.38 7.31
C SER A 349 0.33 9.35 7.25
N HIS A 350 0.48 10.66 7.51
CA HIS A 350 1.59 11.33 8.21
C HIS A 350 1.06 12.07 9.43
N TYR A 351 0.37 11.32 10.29
CA TYR A 351 -0.29 11.82 11.47
C TYR A 351 -0.70 10.66 12.39
N PRO A 352 -0.97 10.94 13.68
CA PRO A 352 -1.37 9.89 14.59
C PRO A 352 -2.75 9.33 14.18
N PRO A 353 -2.92 8.00 14.15
CA PRO A 353 -4.15 7.36 13.68
C PRO A 353 -5.26 7.55 14.73
N HIS A 354 -6.48 7.09 14.45
CA HIS A 354 -7.47 6.93 15.50
C HIS A 354 -6.91 5.99 16.59
N PRO A 355 -7.07 6.29 17.90
CA PRO A 355 -6.43 5.53 18.98
C PRO A 355 -6.75 4.03 18.96
N ASP A 356 -7.99 3.65 18.61
CA ASP A 356 -8.39 2.26 18.38
C ASP A 356 -7.50 1.45 17.42
N PHE A 357 -6.83 2.10 16.47
CA PHE A 357 -5.92 1.43 15.55
C PHE A 357 -4.68 0.90 16.28
N LEU A 358 -4.10 1.70 17.19
CA LEU A 358 -2.94 1.25 17.98
C LEU A 358 -3.33 0.12 18.93
N ASP A 359 -4.55 0.15 19.45
CA ASP A 359 -5.10 -0.96 20.21
C ASP A 359 -5.16 -2.26 19.40
N LEU A 360 -5.46 -2.17 18.11
CA LEU A 360 -5.46 -3.33 17.19
C LEU A 360 -4.03 -3.76 16.85
N CYS A 361 -3.10 -2.83 16.64
CA CYS A 361 -1.68 -3.14 16.42
C CYS A 361 -1.05 -3.87 17.61
N ASP A 362 -1.40 -3.48 18.84
CA ASP A 362 -0.96 -4.16 20.06
C ASP A 362 -1.48 -5.61 20.13
N GLU A 363 -2.75 -5.82 19.75
CA GLU A 363 -3.47 -7.10 19.88
C GLU A 363 -3.07 -8.11 18.81
N TYR A 364 -2.97 -7.67 17.56
CA TYR A 364 -2.67 -8.53 16.41
C TYR A 364 -1.18 -8.56 16.04
N GLY A 365 -0.39 -7.67 16.63
CA GLY A 365 1.05 -7.61 16.46
C GLY A 365 1.47 -6.95 15.16
N LEU A 366 1.68 -5.63 15.20
CA LEU A 366 2.35 -4.84 14.18
C LEU A 366 3.35 -3.89 14.86
N TRP A 367 4.56 -3.77 14.31
CA TRP A 367 5.49 -2.70 14.70
C TRP A 367 4.97 -1.37 14.16
N VAL A 368 4.90 -0.35 15.01
CA VAL A 368 4.38 0.97 14.62
C VAL A 368 5.49 2.02 14.67
N ILE A 369 5.66 2.74 13.55
CA ILE A 369 6.25 4.08 13.53
C ILE A 369 5.09 5.06 13.64
N ASP A 370 4.92 5.65 14.81
CA ASP A 370 3.84 6.59 15.10
C ASP A 370 4.30 8.00 14.79
N GLU A 371 3.64 8.63 13.83
CA GLU A 371 4.10 9.85 13.19
C GLU A 371 3.28 11.07 13.61
N CYS A 372 3.97 12.12 14.02
CA CYS A 372 3.36 13.38 14.38
C CYS A 372 2.68 14.02 13.18
N ASP A 373 1.56 14.70 13.46
CA ASP A 373 0.79 15.47 12.49
C ASP A 373 1.57 16.73 12.06
N LEU A 374 2.50 16.58 11.12
CA LEU A 374 3.34 17.66 10.60
C LEU A 374 3.82 17.35 9.17
N GLU A 375 3.40 18.17 8.22
CA GLU A 375 3.93 18.19 6.85
C GLU A 375 3.88 19.60 6.25
N THR A 376 5.02 20.06 5.70
CA THR A 376 5.16 21.41 5.11
C THR A 376 5.71 21.35 3.68
N HIS A 377 5.38 20.30 2.93
CA HIS A 377 6.05 19.95 1.68
C HIS A 377 5.98 21.07 0.63
N GLY A 378 4.84 21.76 0.48
CA GLY A 378 4.68 22.85 -0.48
C GLY A 378 5.65 24.02 -0.31
N PHE A 379 6.31 24.16 0.85
CA PHE A 379 7.38 25.14 1.02
C PHE A 379 8.63 24.82 0.19
N GLU A 380 8.84 23.58 -0.25
CA GLU A 380 9.92 23.21 -1.17
C GLU A 380 9.84 24.02 -2.47
N GLN A 381 8.63 24.24 -3.00
CA GLN A 381 8.38 24.99 -4.24
C GLN A 381 8.87 26.44 -4.18
N VAL A 382 8.97 27.00 -2.97
CA VAL A 382 9.51 28.34 -2.71
C VAL A 382 10.92 28.31 -2.11
N GLY A 383 11.61 27.18 -2.22
CA GLY A 383 12.97 26.97 -1.69
C GLY A 383 13.04 27.07 -0.18
N TRP A 384 12.03 26.51 0.51
CA TRP A 384 11.89 26.47 1.98
C TRP A 384 11.83 27.86 2.65
N ARG A 385 11.61 28.93 1.89
CA ARG A 385 11.51 30.29 2.43
C ARG A 385 10.28 30.41 3.33
N GLY A 386 10.49 30.79 4.59
CA GLY A 386 9.41 30.95 5.56
C GLY A 386 8.83 29.63 6.08
N ASN A 387 9.52 28.50 5.86
CA ASN A 387 9.09 27.19 6.34
C ASN A 387 8.88 27.21 7.88
N PRO A 388 7.70 26.81 8.38
CA PRO A 388 7.42 26.68 9.81
C PRO A 388 8.43 25.83 10.61
N SER A 389 9.07 24.84 10.00
CA SER A 389 10.09 24.00 10.66
C SER A 389 11.33 24.77 11.12
N ALA A 390 11.59 25.94 10.52
CA ALA A 390 12.73 26.81 10.86
C ALA A 390 12.32 28.19 11.39
N ASP A 391 11.03 28.54 11.38
CA ASP A 391 10.54 29.84 11.82
C ASP A 391 10.15 29.82 13.32
N PRO A 392 10.82 30.62 14.18
CA PRO A 392 10.55 30.63 15.62
C PRO A 392 9.11 30.97 16.00
N ARG A 393 8.33 31.64 15.14
CA ARG A 393 6.92 31.94 15.39
C ARG A 393 6.06 30.68 15.55
N TRP A 394 6.49 29.55 14.99
CA TRP A 394 5.77 28.28 14.97
C TRP A 394 6.26 27.28 16.00
N ARG A 395 7.32 27.60 16.74
CA ARG A 395 7.99 26.68 17.68
C ARG A 395 7.01 26.03 18.65
N ASP A 396 6.17 26.83 19.29
CA ASP A 396 5.24 26.35 20.31
C ASP A 396 4.13 25.48 19.69
N ALA A 397 3.73 25.75 18.44
CA ALA A 397 2.75 24.93 17.73
C ALA A 397 3.32 23.55 17.34
N LEU A 398 4.58 23.50 16.86
CA LEU A 398 5.25 22.23 16.57
C LEU A 398 5.52 21.41 17.83
N LEU A 399 5.89 22.07 18.94
CA LEU A 399 6.05 21.41 20.24
C LEU A 399 4.72 20.88 20.80
N ASP A 400 3.63 21.63 20.68
CA ASP A 400 2.29 21.15 21.10
C ASP A 400 1.87 19.93 20.27
N ARG A 401 2.12 19.92 18.96
CA ARG A 401 1.83 18.76 18.08
C ARG A 401 2.55 17.49 18.52
N ILE A 402 3.87 17.53 18.69
CA ILE A 402 4.63 16.34 19.12
C ILE A 402 4.30 15.91 20.54
N GLN A 403 4.01 16.88 21.42
CA GLN A 403 3.55 16.59 22.78
C GLN A 403 2.23 15.83 22.76
N ARG A 404 1.26 16.28 21.97
CA ARG A 404 -0.03 15.60 21.86
C ARG A 404 0.09 14.20 21.30
N THR A 405 0.90 14.00 20.26
CA THR A 405 1.21 12.69 19.67
C THR A 405 1.77 11.73 20.72
N VAL A 406 2.92 12.07 21.31
CA VAL A 406 3.62 11.16 22.24
C VAL A 406 2.79 10.92 23.50
N GLU A 407 2.18 11.97 24.08
CA GLU A 407 1.42 11.80 25.31
C GLU A 407 0.19 10.92 25.14
N ARG A 408 -0.46 10.96 23.97
CA ARG A 408 -1.63 10.14 23.67
C ARG A 408 -1.26 8.66 23.63
N ASP A 409 -0.15 8.33 22.96
CA ASP A 409 0.12 6.96 22.50
C ASP A 409 1.26 6.24 23.24
N LYS A 410 1.93 6.91 24.18
CA LYS A 410 3.10 6.42 24.95
C LYS A 410 2.97 5.06 25.63
N ASN A 411 1.75 4.56 25.83
CA ASN A 411 1.48 3.30 26.53
C ASN A 411 1.37 2.08 25.61
N HIS A 412 1.34 2.26 24.29
CA HIS A 412 1.22 1.17 23.34
C HIS A 412 2.56 0.44 23.15
N PRO A 413 2.65 -0.90 23.37
CA PRO A 413 3.84 -1.67 23.05
C PRO A 413 4.13 -1.74 21.55
N SER A 414 3.12 -1.62 20.68
CA SER A 414 3.30 -1.60 19.22
C SER A 414 4.12 -0.43 18.71
N VAL A 415 3.98 0.75 19.32
CA VAL A 415 4.77 1.93 18.98
C VAL A 415 6.20 1.72 19.43
N ILE A 416 7.11 1.57 18.48
CA ILE A 416 8.54 1.36 18.74
C ILE A 416 9.42 2.50 18.25
N VAL A 417 8.87 3.44 17.46
CA VAL A 417 9.57 4.62 16.96
C VAL A 417 8.61 5.80 16.95
N TRP A 418 9.08 6.98 17.37
CA TRP A 418 8.36 8.25 17.19
C TRP A 418 8.87 8.97 15.94
N SER A 419 7.99 9.31 15.00
CA SER A 419 8.35 10.14 13.86
C SER A 419 7.94 11.60 14.06
N LEU A 420 8.83 12.54 13.70
CA LEU A 420 8.60 13.98 13.89
C LEU A 420 7.57 14.57 12.92
N GLY A 421 7.29 13.89 11.81
CA GLY A 421 6.49 14.37 10.68
C GLY A 421 7.07 13.87 9.37
N ASN A 422 6.61 14.43 8.26
CA ASN A 422 7.03 14.07 6.91
C ASN A 422 7.38 15.32 6.09
N GLU A 423 8.30 15.20 5.12
CA GLU A 423 8.63 16.20 4.09
C GLU A 423 8.56 17.68 4.52
N SER A 424 9.09 17.98 5.72
CA SER A 424 8.97 19.29 6.36
C SER A 424 10.26 20.11 6.32
N GLY A 425 11.17 19.77 5.41
CA GLY A 425 12.51 20.35 5.31
C GLY A 425 13.37 20.09 6.55
N THR A 426 14.16 21.07 6.98
CA THR A 426 14.96 21.00 8.22
C THR A 426 14.82 22.29 9.03
N GLY A 427 15.07 22.26 10.34
CA GLY A 427 15.11 23.47 11.16
C GLY A 427 15.12 23.26 12.68
N ASP A 428 15.34 24.34 13.41
CA ASP A 428 15.46 24.35 14.88
C ASP A 428 14.19 23.92 15.62
N ASN A 429 13.02 23.98 14.99
CA ASN A 429 11.78 23.51 15.60
C ASN A 429 11.67 21.98 15.54
N LEU A 430 12.08 21.35 14.42
CA LEU A 430 12.19 19.88 14.32
C LEU A 430 13.21 19.33 15.33
N ALA A 431 14.39 19.96 15.43
CA ALA A 431 15.39 19.58 16.42
C ALA A 431 14.86 19.71 17.88
N ALA A 432 14.00 20.71 18.14
CA ALA A 432 13.36 20.87 19.44
C ALA A 432 12.31 19.81 19.74
N MET A 433 11.52 19.41 18.74
CA MET A 433 10.60 18.27 18.87
C MET A 433 11.38 17.00 19.19
N ALA A 434 12.46 16.73 18.47
CA ALA A 434 13.32 15.56 18.70
C ALA A 434 13.96 15.56 20.09
N HIS A 435 14.42 16.72 20.58
CA HIS A 435 14.96 16.84 21.93
C HIS A 435 13.88 16.59 22.98
N TRP A 436 12.68 17.13 22.78
CA TRP A 436 11.55 16.91 23.68
C TRP A 436 11.16 15.44 23.75
N CYS A 437 11.06 14.74 22.60
CA CYS A 437 10.78 13.30 22.55
C CYS A 437 11.77 12.51 23.40
N ARG A 438 13.08 12.70 23.18
CA ARG A 438 14.12 11.98 23.94
C ARG A 438 14.07 12.27 25.44
N ALA A 439 13.76 13.50 25.82
CA ALA A 439 13.63 13.88 27.23
C ALA A 439 12.39 13.24 27.87
N ARG A 440 11.28 13.13 27.11
CA ARG A 440 10.00 12.62 27.61
C ARG A 440 9.93 11.10 27.65
N ASP A 441 10.43 10.46 26.59
CA ASP A 441 10.41 9.01 26.37
C ASP A 441 11.73 8.55 25.73
N PRO A 442 12.76 8.24 26.54
CA PRO A 442 14.03 7.73 26.04
C PRO A 442 13.97 6.25 25.64
N GLU A 443 12.83 5.55 25.80
CA GLU A 443 12.70 4.12 25.49
C GLU A 443 12.39 3.85 24.01
N ARG A 444 12.10 4.90 23.24
CA ARG A 444 11.81 4.82 21.81
C ARG A 444 12.69 5.78 21.00
N PRO A 445 13.36 5.32 19.94
CA PRO A 445 14.13 6.19 19.05
C PRO A 445 13.25 7.16 18.27
N VAL A 446 13.87 8.24 17.81
CA VAL A 446 13.25 9.28 16.98
C VAL A 446 13.59 9.08 15.49
N HIS A 447 12.57 9.15 14.64
CA HIS A 447 12.64 9.09 13.18
C HIS A 447 12.26 10.45 12.56
N TYR A 448 12.93 10.82 11.47
CA TYR A 448 12.49 11.86 10.54
C TYR A 448 13.34 11.75 9.27
N GLU A 449 12.70 11.67 8.10
CA GLU A 449 13.41 11.48 6.82
C GLU A 449 14.09 12.77 6.36
N GLY A 450 13.40 13.91 6.44
CA GLY A 450 13.85 15.16 5.80
C GLY A 450 15.18 15.74 6.31
N ASP A 451 15.75 15.18 7.38
CA ASP A 451 17.12 15.44 7.84
C ASP A 451 18.10 14.37 7.32
N HIS A 452 18.53 14.51 6.08
CA HIS A 452 19.43 13.55 5.41
C HIS A 452 20.82 13.41 6.06
N ASP A 453 21.23 14.40 6.85
CA ASP A 453 22.46 14.35 7.66
C ASP A 453 22.24 13.67 9.01
N SER A 454 20.99 13.45 9.40
CA SER A 454 20.55 12.76 10.60
C SER A 454 21.08 13.39 11.90
N GLY A 455 21.16 14.73 11.94
CA GLY A 455 21.75 15.48 13.05
C GLY A 455 20.95 15.49 14.35
N TYR A 456 19.66 15.13 14.31
CA TYR A 456 18.81 15.07 15.51
C TYR A 456 17.89 13.86 15.57
N VAL A 457 18.19 12.78 14.84
CA VAL A 457 17.41 11.52 14.80
C VAL A 457 18.26 10.30 15.19
N ASP A 458 17.60 9.18 15.45
CA ASP A 458 18.22 7.93 15.89
C ASP A 458 18.14 6.81 14.81
N LEU A 459 17.51 7.10 13.67
CA LEU A 459 17.45 6.24 12.47
C LEU A 459 17.90 7.05 11.25
N TYR A 460 18.70 6.45 10.38
CA TYR A 460 18.92 7.01 9.04
C TYR A 460 17.77 6.55 8.15
N SER A 461 16.93 7.48 7.72
CA SER A 461 15.78 7.20 6.88
C SER A 461 15.93 7.85 5.52
N ARG A 462 15.40 7.18 4.50
CA ARG A 462 15.22 7.70 3.15
C ARG A 462 13.89 7.24 2.57
N MET A 463 13.32 8.05 1.71
CA MET A 463 12.24 7.63 0.82
C MET A 463 12.76 7.37 -0.59
N TYR A 464 12.26 6.31 -1.24
CA TYR A 464 12.47 5.96 -2.64
C TYR A 464 13.94 5.84 -3.10
N ALA A 465 14.88 5.62 -2.18
CA ALA A 465 16.29 5.43 -2.51
C ALA A 465 16.46 4.25 -3.47
N SER A 466 17.24 4.44 -4.53
CA SER A 466 17.45 3.41 -5.55
C SER A 466 18.12 2.15 -4.98
N HIS A 467 17.97 1.02 -5.66
CA HIS A 467 18.66 -0.23 -5.27
C HIS A 467 20.18 -0.06 -5.15
N GLU A 468 20.80 0.74 -6.03
CA GLU A 468 22.23 1.03 -5.97
C GLU A 468 22.59 1.83 -4.71
N GLU A 469 21.77 2.84 -4.38
CA GLU A 469 21.95 3.65 -3.17
C GLU A 469 21.77 2.81 -1.90
N VAL A 470 20.73 1.98 -1.83
CA VAL A 470 20.50 1.08 -0.69
C VAL A 470 21.65 0.08 -0.52
N ASP A 471 22.19 -0.47 -1.61
CA ASP A 471 23.38 -1.33 -1.54
C ASP A 471 24.61 -0.55 -1.04
N ALA A 472 24.80 0.70 -1.47
CA ALA A 472 25.87 1.55 -0.97
C ALA A 472 25.71 1.84 0.52
N ILE A 473 24.50 2.16 1.00
CA ILE A 473 24.19 2.38 2.42
C ILE A 473 24.45 1.12 3.24
N GLY A 474 24.01 -0.05 2.74
CA GLY A 474 24.27 -1.34 3.36
C GLY A 474 25.77 -1.65 3.52
N ARG A 475 26.58 -1.24 2.54
CA ARG A 475 28.05 -1.33 2.58
C ARG A 475 28.74 -0.20 3.34
N ARG A 476 27.99 0.77 3.88
CA ARG A 476 28.53 2.01 4.45
C ARG A 476 29.44 2.76 3.47
N ALA A 477 29.04 2.82 2.20
CA ALA A 477 29.73 3.45 1.09
C ALA A 477 28.90 4.58 0.45
N GLU A 478 27.80 4.97 1.08
CA GLU A 478 26.99 6.14 0.72
C GLU A 478 27.80 7.44 0.81
N PRO A 479 27.49 8.46 -0.01
CA PRO A 479 28.17 9.76 0.03
C PRO A 479 28.14 10.38 1.43
N ALA A 480 29.30 10.85 1.90
CA ALA A 480 29.41 11.45 3.23
C ALA A 480 28.79 12.87 3.28
N PRO A 481 28.11 13.24 4.39
CA PRO A 481 27.79 14.62 4.72
C PRO A 481 29.04 15.51 4.76
N ALA A 482 28.82 16.82 4.71
CA ALA A 482 29.91 17.79 4.79
C ALA A 482 30.60 17.80 6.17
N ASP A 483 29.84 17.56 7.25
CA ASP A 483 30.36 17.46 8.61
C ASP A 483 30.80 16.01 8.93
N PRO A 484 32.10 15.76 9.21
CA PRO A 484 32.59 14.43 9.56
C PRO A 484 31.95 13.82 10.82
N ALA A 485 31.50 14.65 11.77
CA ALA A 485 30.83 14.15 12.97
C ALA A 485 29.43 13.62 12.65
N LEU A 486 28.71 14.29 11.73
CA LEU A 486 27.42 13.81 11.23
C LEU A 486 27.59 12.57 10.35
N ASP A 487 28.64 12.48 9.53
CA ASP A 487 28.95 11.26 8.77
C ASP A 487 29.17 10.06 9.71
N ALA A 488 29.98 10.24 10.76
CA ALA A 488 30.26 9.18 11.73
C ALA A 488 28.98 8.75 12.47
N HIS A 489 28.19 9.71 12.96
CA HIS A 489 26.91 9.45 13.61
C HIS A 489 25.96 8.69 12.68
N ARG A 490 25.69 9.22 11.48
CA ARG A 490 24.76 8.64 10.52
C ARG A 490 25.17 7.24 10.07
N ARG A 491 26.48 6.98 9.88
CA ARG A 491 26.98 5.64 9.54
C ARG A 491 26.68 4.63 10.63
N ASP A 492 26.65 5.04 11.89
CA ASP A 492 26.33 4.22 13.06
C ASP A 492 24.84 4.12 13.37
N LEU A 493 23.96 4.71 12.55
CA LEU A 493 22.52 4.52 12.65
C LEU A 493 22.04 3.30 11.83
N PRO A 494 20.97 2.63 12.29
CA PRO A 494 20.21 1.71 11.45
C PRO A 494 19.59 2.46 10.27
N PHE A 495 19.45 1.76 9.15
CA PHE A 495 18.82 2.31 7.95
C PHE A 495 17.45 1.69 7.69
N VAL A 496 16.48 2.53 7.37
CA VAL A 496 15.13 2.14 6.99
C VAL A 496 14.67 2.94 5.77
N LEU A 497 13.90 2.30 4.89
CA LEU A 497 13.13 3.02 3.88
C LEU A 497 11.75 3.37 4.47
N CYS A 498 11.53 4.60 4.90
CA CYS A 498 10.20 4.99 5.39
C CYS A 498 9.15 4.98 4.28
N GLU A 499 9.57 5.07 3.02
CA GLU A 499 8.76 4.88 1.83
C GLU A 499 9.62 4.23 0.73
N TYR A 500 9.08 3.21 0.07
CA TYR A 500 9.71 2.62 -1.13
C TYR A 500 8.65 1.91 -1.97
N ALA A 501 9.08 1.45 -3.17
CA ALA A 501 8.26 0.63 -4.05
C ALA A 501 6.84 1.20 -4.25
N HIS A 502 6.78 2.44 -4.72
CA HIS A 502 5.51 3.15 -4.94
C HIS A 502 4.52 2.30 -5.74
N ALA A 503 3.36 2.02 -5.15
CA ALA A 503 2.42 0.98 -5.57
C ALA A 503 1.36 1.46 -6.56
N MET A 504 1.49 2.69 -7.06
CA MET A 504 0.57 3.30 -8.02
C MET A 504 0.39 2.52 -9.32
N GLY A 505 -0.87 2.23 -9.60
CA GLY A 505 -1.29 1.52 -10.81
C GLY A 505 -0.70 0.13 -10.91
N ASN A 506 -0.27 -0.24 -12.13
CA ASN A 506 0.35 -1.54 -12.36
C ASN A 506 1.83 -1.54 -11.91
N GLY A 507 2.04 -2.11 -10.73
CA GLY A 507 3.32 -2.15 -10.01
C GLY A 507 3.11 -2.62 -8.56
N PRO A 508 4.14 -2.49 -7.71
CA PRO A 508 5.49 -2.05 -8.01
C PRO A 508 6.38 -3.20 -8.52
N GLY A 509 7.26 -2.89 -9.47
CA GLY A 509 8.38 -3.76 -9.87
C GLY A 509 9.62 -3.56 -8.98
N GLY A 510 10.51 -4.54 -8.94
CA GLY A 510 11.80 -4.42 -8.23
C GLY A 510 11.77 -4.73 -6.72
N LEU A 511 10.63 -5.21 -6.19
CA LEU A 511 10.47 -5.60 -4.79
C LEU A 511 11.46 -6.70 -4.38
N SER A 512 11.61 -7.72 -5.22
CA SER A 512 12.52 -8.86 -4.98
C SER A 512 13.98 -8.41 -4.83
N GLU A 513 14.40 -7.39 -5.57
CA GLU A 513 15.74 -6.81 -5.52
C GLU A 513 15.98 -6.08 -4.19
N TYR A 514 15.02 -5.28 -3.72
CA TYR A 514 15.08 -4.65 -2.39
C TYR A 514 15.16 -5.69 -1.29
N GLN A 515 14.30 -6.71 -1.32
CA GLN A 515 14.29 -7.77 -0.31
C GLN A 515 15.64 -8.50 -0.23
N ARG A 516 16.30 -8.76 -1.37
CA ARG A 516 17.66 -9.32 -1.40
C ARG A 516 18.71 -8.39 -0.78
N LEU A 517 18.52 -7.07 -0.84
CA LEU A 517 19.41 -6.12 -0.17
C LEU A 517 19.17 -6.11 1.34
N PHE A 518 17.91 -6.16 1.78
CA PHE A 518 17.53 -6.22 3.20
C PHE A 518 18.15 -7.44 3.89
N GLU A 519 18.09 -8.60 3.23
CA GLU A 519 18.66 -9.84 3.77
C GLU A 519 20.19 -9.91 3.70
N ARG A 520 20.79 -9.18 2.74
CA ARG A 520 22.25 -9.16 2.57
C ARG A 520 22.92 -8.27 3.61
N HIS A 521 22.30 -7.15 3.94
CA HIS A 521 22.91 -6.08 4.72
C HIS A 521 22.16 -5.86 6.03
N ALA A 522 22.69 -6.36 7.14
CA ALA A 522 22.03 -6.24 8.46
C ALA A 522 21.62 -4.80 8.83
N ARG A 523 22.40 -3.78 8.41
CA ARG A 523 22.09 -2.35 8.64
C ARG A 523 20.79 -1.90 7.96
N VAL A 524 20.40 -2.53 6.86
CA VAL A 524 19.21 -2.18 6.07
C VAL A 524 18.04 -3.02 6.58
N GLN A 525 17.28 -2.48 7.54
CA GLN A 525 16.27 -3.22 8.29
C GLN A 525 14.89 -3.22 7.61
N GLY A 526 14.88 -3.21 6.29
CA GLY A 526 13.65 -3.24 5.50
C GLY A 526 13.05 -1.86 5.21
N GLY A 527 11.74 -1.83 4.99
CA GLY A 527 11.05 -0.61 4.58
C GLY A 527 9.53 -0.72 4.62
N PHE A 528 8.90 0.41 4.29
CA PHE A 528 7.44 0.58 4.28
C PHE A 528 6.97 0.94 2.88
N VAL A 529 6.17 0.07 2.24
CA VAL A 529 5.63 0.34 0.90
C VAL A 529 4.75 1.59 0.95
N TRP A 530 4.86 2.44 -0.08
CA TRP A 530 3.93 3.53 -0.32
C TRP A 530 2.89 3.12 -1.40
N GLU A 531 1.61 2.99 -1.09
CA GLU A 531 1.03 2.92 0.25
C GLU A 531 -0.01 1.79 0.40
N TRP A 532 -0.73 1.74 1.53
CA TRP A 532 -1.63 0.64 1.84
C TRP A 532 -2.86 0.58 0.94
N ILE A 533 -3.51 1.72 0.66
CA ILE A 533 -4.83 1.75 0.01
C ILE A 533 -5.03 2.98 -0.88
N ASP A 534 -5.61 2.77 -2.05
CA ASP A 534 -6.04 3.84 -2.94
C ASP A 534 -7.08 4.74 -2.27
N HIS A 535 -6.89 6.05 -2.35
CA HIS A 535 -7.81 7.04 -1.80
C HIS A 535 -8.94 7.42 -2.78
N GLY A 536 -9.51 6.45 -3.49
CA GLY A 536 -10.62 6.71 -4.40
C GLY A 536 -11.93 7.05 -3.68
N ILE A 537 -12.62 8.12 -4.07
CA ILE A 537 -13.93 8.49 -3.51
C ILE A 537 -15.05 7.82 -4.32
N ALA A 538 -15.92 7.07 -3.66
CA ALA A 538 -17.00 6.36 -4.35
C ALA A 538 -17.99 7.31 -5.07
N ARG A 539 -18.29 6.97 -6.32
CA ARG A 539 -19.25 7.64 -7.19
C ARG A 539 -20.11 6.62 -7.92
N THR A 540 -21.23 7.09 -8.45
CA THR A 540 -22.14 6.30 -9.30
C THR A 540 -22.30 7.00 -10.64
N ALA A 541 -21.99 6.30 -11.73
CA ALA A 541 -22.19 6.77 -13.09
C ALA A 541 -23.68 6.85 -13.45
N ALA A 542 -24.01 7.54 -14.55
CA ALA A 542 -25.40 7.71 -15.00
C ALA A 542 -26.14 6.39 -15.32
N ASP A 543 -25.39 5.32 -15.62
CA ASP A 543 -25.90 3.98 -15.87
C ASP A 543 -25.97 3.08 -14.61
N GLY A 544 -25.64 3.63 -13.43
CA GLY A 544 -25.68 2.93 -12.16
C GLY A 544 -24.40 2.20 -11.77
N ARG A 545 -23.35 2.17 -12.61
CA ARG A 545 -22.07 1.56 -12.26
C ARG A 545 -21.34 2.37 -11.20
N ARG A 546 -20.82 1.68 -10.17
CA ARG A 546 -19.92 2.29 -9.18
C ARG A 546 -18.55 2.52 -9.81
N TRP A 547 -17.93 3.66 -9.50
CA TRP A 547 -16.55 3.98 -9.84
C TRP A 547 -15.94 4.82 -8.72
N TYR A 548 -14.63 5.06 -8.78
CA TYR A 548 -13.91 5.83 -7.77
C TYR A 548 -13.28 7.05 -8.40
N ALA A 549 -13.60 8.22 -7.85
CA ALA A 549 -13.05 9.50 -8.25
C ALA A 549 -11.70 9.76 -7.59
N TYR A 550 -10.84 10.47 -8.32
CA TYR A 550 -9.55 10.98 -7.87
C TYR A 550 -9.45 12.49 -8.18
N GLY A 551 -8.30 13.13 -7.93
CA GLY A 551 -8.17 14.58 -8.08
C GLY A 551 -8.51 15.08 -9.49
N GLY A 552 -9.25 16.19 -9.56
CA GLY A 552 -9.76 16.77 -10.79
C GLY A 552 -11.18 16.33 -11.15
N ASP A 553 -11.69 15.24 -10.57
CA ASP A 553 -13.09 14.82 -10.74
C ASP A 553 -14.08 15.67 -9.91
N PHE A 554 -13.58 16.61 -9.12
CA PHE A 554 -14.37 17.54 -8.30
C PHE A 554 -14.23 19.00 -8.77
N ASP A 555 -13.76 19.19 -10.01
CA ASP A 555 -13.52 20.49 -10.65
C ASP A 555 -12.51 21.36 -9.89
N GLU A 556 -11.54 20.75 -9.20
CA GLU A 556 -10.48 21.49 -8.54
C GLU A 556 -9.67 22.33 -9.54
N PRO A 557 -9.38 23.61 -9.24
CA PRO A 557 -8.56 24.44 -10.12
C PRO A 557 -7.08 24.01 -10.16
N LEU A 558 -6.62 23.32 -9.12
CA LEU A 558 -5.29 22.76 -8.95
C LEU A 558 -5.46 21.38 -8.31
N HIS A 559 -4.90 20.36 -8.93
CA HIS A 559 -4.93 18.98 -8.42
C HIS A 559 -3.77 18.16 -9.00
N ASP A 560 -3.51 17.02 -8.35
CA ASP A 560 -2.45 16.08 -8.76
C ASP A 560 -3.00 14.77 -9.36
N GLY A 561 -4.28 14.77 -9.74
CA GLY A 561 -4.85 13.69 -10.57
C GLY A 561 -5.05 12.40 -9.79
N ASN A 562 -4.68 11.26 -10.40
CA ASN A 562 -4.79 9.95 -9.79
C ASN A 562 -3.60 9.59 -8.87
N PHE A 563 -2.72 10.54 -8.52
CA PHE A 563 -1.59 10.28 -7.65
C PHE A 563 -2.03 9.82 -6.24
N VAL A 564 -3.26 10.17 -5.83
CA VAL A 564 -3.93 9.65 -4.62
C VAL A 564 -4.41 8.18 -4.72
N ALA A 565 -4.27 7.55 -5.90
CA ALA A 565 -4.62 6.16 -6.17
C ALA A 565 -3.34 5.34 -6.36
N ASP A 566 -2.58 5.23 -5.28
CA ASP A 566 -1.22 4.75 -5.17
C ASP A 566 -1.03 3.58 -4.17
N GLY A 567 -2.11 2.83 -3.91
CA GLY A 567 -2.17 1.80 -2.90
C GLY A 567 -1.97 0.35 -3.36
N LEU A 568 -1.56 -0.50 -2.43
CA LEU A 568 -1.58 -1.96 -2.55
C LEU A 568 -3.00 -2.56 -2.52
N LEU A 569 -3.98 -1.79 -2.08
CA LEU A 569 -5.40 -2.12 -2.11
C LEU A 569 -6.18 -1.13 -2.98
N PHE A 570 -7.16 -1.63 -3.71
CA PHE A 570 -8.21 -0.78 -4.27
C PHE A 570 -9.06 -0.15 -3.14
N PRO A 571 -9.85 0.91 -3.42
CA PRO A 571 -10.56 1.66 -2.36
C PRO A 571 -11.58 0.81 -1.56
N ASP A 572 -12.04 -0.32 -2.10
CA ASP A 572 -12.91 -1.29 -1.43
C ASP A 572 -12.15 -2.38 -0.65
N ARG A 573 -10.83 -2.24 -0.49
CA ARG A 573 -9.91 -3.18 0.15
C ARG A 573 -9.70 -4.49 -0.62
N THR A 574 -10.07 -4.54 -1.90
CA THR A 574 -9.68 -5.64 -2.77
C THR A 574 -8.15 -5.61 -2.98
N PRO A 575 -7.42 -6.71 -2.72
CA PRO A 575 -5.99 -6.82 -3.00
C PRO A 575 -5.65 -6.51 -4.46
N SER A 576 -4.70 -5.60 -4.69
CA SER A 576 -4.10 -5.41 -6.00
C SER A 576 -3.10 -6.55 -6.30
N PRO A 577 -2.72 -6.75 -7.58
CA PRO A 577 -1.62 -7.65 -7.92
C PRO A 577 -0.31 -7.29 -7.18
N GLY A 578 -0.07 -6.00 -6.91
CA GLY A 578 1.07 -5.52 -6.13
C GLY A 578 1.11 -6.06 -4.71
N LEU A 579 -0.05 -6.16 -4.02
CA LEU A 579 -0.10 -6.74 -2.66
C LEU A 579 0.23 -8.23 -2.67
N LEU A 580 -0.27 -8.96 -3.67
CA LEU A 580 0.02 -10.39 -3.80
C LEU A 580 1.52 -10.63 -4.07
N GLU A 581 2.12 -9.82 -4.96
CA GLU A 581 3.57 -9.83 -5.21
C GLU A 581 4.34 -9.51 -3.93
N PHE A 582 3.96 -8.44 -3.22
CA PHE A 582 4.62 -8.03 -1.99
C PHE A 582 4.57 -9.14 -0.93
N ALA A 583 3.39 -9.71 -0.65
CA ALA A 583 3.20 -10.78 0.32
C ALA A 583 4.11 -11.99 0.05
N LYS A 584 4.29 -12.33 -1.23
CA LYS A 584 5.21 -13.39 -1.65
C LYS A 584 6.68 -13.01 -1.48
N VAL A 585 7.06 -11.78 -1.81
CA VAL A 585 8.44 -11.29 -1.67
C VAL A 585 8.87 -11.28 -0.20
N ILE A 586 7.97 -10.91 0.72
CA ILE A 586 8.29 -10.77 2.15
C ILE A 586 7.95 -12.01 2.99
N GLU A 587 7.76 -13.18 2.38
CA GLU A 587 7.37 -14.39 3.10
C GLU A 587 8.35 -14.73 4.25
N PRO A 588 7.86 -15.03 5.48
CA PRO A 588 8.72 -15.31 6.62
C PRO A 588 9.37 -16.69 6.60
N VAL A 589 9.03 -17.53 5.62
CA VAL A 589 9.59 -18.87 5.49
C VAL A 589 10.09 -19.04 4.08
N ARG A 590 11.39 -19.30 3.93
CA ARG A 590 11.98 -19.59 2.62
C ARG A 590 12.01 -21.09 2.39
N LEU A 591 11.38 -21.51 1.30
CA LEU A 591 11.32 -22.88 0.83
C LEU A 591 12.16 -23.03 -0.43
N GLU A 592 13.21 -23.85 -0.37
CA GLU A 592 14.15 -24.08 -1.46
C GLU A 592 14.33 -25.59 -1.65
N ALA A 593 13.66 -26.19 -2.62
CA ALA A 593 13.89 -27.59 -2.92
C ALA A 593 15.01 -27.78 -3.96
N ASP A 594 15.68 -28.92 -3.85
CA ASP A 594 16.66 -29.39 -4.81
C ASP A 594 16.09 -30.64 -5.51
N PRO A 595 15.65 -30.52 -6.77
CA PRO A 595 15.14 -31.65 -7.54
C PRO A 595 16.20 -32.74 -7.82
N ALA A 596 17.49 -32.38 -7.81
CA ALA A 596 18.59 -33.28 -8.14
C ALA A 596 18.87 -34.28 -7.03
N ASP A 597 18.72 -33.90 -5.76
CA ASP A 597 18.83 -34.79 -4.62
C ASP A 597 17.48 -35.23 -4.02
N GLY A 598 16.41 -34.47 -4.25
CA GLY A 598 15.07 -34.72 -3.74
C GLY A 598 14.89 -34.19 -2.31
N SER A 599 15.50 -33.03 -2.00
CA SER A 599 15.43 -32.40 -0.69
C SER A 599 14.70 -31.05 -0.72
N LEU A 600 14.22 -30.61 0.44
CA LEU A 600 13.62 -29.30 0.68
C LEU A 600 14.37 -28.62 1.82
N ARG A 601 15.07 -27.53 1.52
CA ARG A 601 15.62 -26.63 2.52
C ARG A 601 14.53 -25.66 2.98
N VAL A 602 14.30 -25.63 4.29
CA VAL A 602 13.35 -24.75 4.96
C VAL A 602 14.16 -23.80 5.82
N THR A 603 14.00 -22.49 5.63
CA THR A 603 14.66 -21.44 6.42
C THR A 603 13.61 -20.59 7.12
N ASN A 604 13.71 -20.49 8.44
CA ASN A 604 12.88 -19.60 9.24
C ASN A 604 13.46 -18.17 9.20
N LEU A 605 12.76 -17.24 8.55
CA LEU A 605 13.12 -15.83 8.45
C LEU A 605 12.33 -14.94 9.44
N HIS A 606 11.60 -15.53 10.39
CA HIS A 606 11.06 -14.79 11.53
C HIS A 606 12.18 -14.23 12.40
N ASP A 607 11.88 -13.13 13.10
CA ASP A 607 12.79 -12.48 14.02
C ASP A 607 12.74 -13.12 15.42
N PHE A 608 11.62 -13.73 15.83
CA PHE A 608 11.41 -14.26 17.19
C PHE A 608 10.81 -15.67 17.24
N ARG A 609 9.73 -15.94 16.50
CA ARG A 609 8.93 -17.18 16.62
C ARG A 609 9.56 -18.37 15.89
N SER A 610 9.29 -19.59 16.39
CA SER A 610 9.60 -20.83 15.67
C SER A 610 8.53 -21.16 14.61
N LEU A 611 8.73 -22.24 13.85
CA LEU A 611 7.79 -22.70 12.81
C LEU A 611 6.75 -23.71 13.31
N ASP A 612 6.57 -23.87 14.62
CA ASP A 612 5.63 -24.83 15.22
C ASP A 612 4.15 -24.57 14.88
N HIS A 613 3.82 -23.32 14.56
CA HIS A 613 2.50 -22.87 14.12
C HIS A 613 2.17 -23.22 12.66
N LEU A 614 3.12 -23.79 11.90
CA LEU A 614 2.96 -24.10 10.49
C LEU A 614 2.93 -25.61 10.21
N ALA A 615 2.22 -25.98 9.15
CA ALA A 615 2.27 -27.27 8.50
C ALA A 615 2.82 -27.10 7.08
N LEU A 616 3.62 -28.07 6.61
CA LEU A 616 4.05 -28.10 5.21
C LEU A 616 3.17 -29.07 4.44
N SER A 617 2.57 -28.59 3.35
CA SER A 617 1.89 -29.41 2.36
C SER A 617 2.64 -29.35 1.03
N TRP A 618 2.54 -30.39 0.23
CA TRP A 618 3.11 -30.42 -1.11
C TRP A 618 2.19 -31.10 -2.09
N ARG A 619 2.31 -30.72 -3.36
CA ARG A 619 1.52 -31.23 -4.47
C ARG A 619 2.39 -31.33 -5.72
N LEU A 620 2.35 -32.48 -6.39
CA LEU A 620 2.97 -32.74 -7.68
C LEU A 620 1.90 -32.70 -8.77
N GLU A 621 2.07 -31.83 -9.76
CA GLU A 621 1.13 -31.64 -10.87
C GLU A 621 1.81 -31.90 -12.22
N ASP A 622 1.08 -32.47 -13.18
CA ASP A 622 1.55 -32.61 -14.56
C ASP A 622 1.37 -31.31 -15.38
N SER A 623 1.75 -31.34 -16.66
CA SER A 623 1.62 -30.19 -17.56
C SER A 623 0.19 -29.84 -17.96
N ASP A 624 -0.80 -30.64 -17.56
CA ASP A 624 -2.23 -30.37 -17.73
C ASP A 624 -2.85 -29.86 -16.41
N GLY A 625 -2.04 -29.67 -15.36
CA GLY A 625 -2.50 -29.28 -14.01
C GLY A 625 -3.18 -30.41 -13.24
N ARG A 626 -3.05 -31.67 -13.67
CA ARG A 626 -3.58 -32.80 -12.91
C ARG A 626 -2.66 -33.12 -11.74
N VAL A 627 -3.25 -33.24 -10.55
CA VAL A 627 -2.53 -33.72 -9.36
C VAL A 627 -2.16 -35.18 -9.58
N LEU A 628 -0.86 -35.45 -9.58
CA LEU A 628 -0.30 -36.79 -9.66
C LEU A 628 -0.15 -37.40 -8.26
N GLU A 629 0.30 -36.60 -7.31
CA GLU A 629 0.52 -36.97 -5.91
C GLU A 629 0.50 -35.72 -5.03
N ASP A 630 0.10 -35.85 -3.77
CA ASP A 630 0.14 -34.80 -2.77
C ASP A 630 0.38 -35.39 -1.38
N GLY A 631 0.77 -34.54 -0.43
CA GLY A 631 0.98 -34.97 0.94
C GLY A 631 1.39 -33.85 1.87
N THR A 632 1.77 -34.24 3.09
CA THR A 632 2.23 -33.34 4.14
C THR A 632 3.62 -33.73 4.61
N LEU A 633 4.35 -32.75 5.14
CA LEU A 633 5.63 -32.93 5.80
C LEU A 633 5.50 -32.35 7.21
N GLU A 634 6.02 -33.05 8.21
CA GLU A 634 6.17 -32.45 9.53
C GLU A 634 7.21 -31.34 9.45
N VAL A 635 6.84 -30.16 9.96
CA VAL A 635 7.76 -29.03 10.07
C VAL A 635 8.57 -29.26 11.35
N PRO A 636 9.91 -29.36 11.27
CA PRO A 636 10.70 -29.42 12.48
C PRO A 636 10.55 -28.10 13.23
N ASP A 637 10.53 -28.18 14.56
CA ASP A 637 10.58 -26.99 15.42
C ASP A 637 11.89 -26.24 15.17
N LEU A 638 11.80 -25.20 14.34
CA LEU A 638 12.92 -24.46 13.79
C LEU A 638 12.89 -23.05 14.35
N ALA A 639 13.84 -22.70 15.22
CA ALA A 639 13.88 -21.38 15.84
C ALA A 639 14.14 -20.28 14.80
N ALA A 640 13.75 -19.04 15.11
CA ALA A 640 13.98 -17.87 14.26
C ALA A 640 15.44 -17.75 13.79
N GLY A 641 15.64 -17.68 12.47
CA GLY A 641 16.95 -17.62 11.81
C GLY A 641 17.58 -18.98 11.49
N GLN A 642 17.01 -20.10 11.94
CA GLN A 642 17.54 -21.44 11.64
C GLN A 642 17.07 -21.98 10.30
N ALA A 643 17.81 -22.96 9.77
CA ALA A 643 17.48 -23.68 8.56
C ALA A 643 17.62 -25.20 8.76
N CYS A 644 16.81 -25.99 8.07
CA CYS A 644 16.93 -27.44 8.02
C CYS A 644 16.71 -27.95 6.59
N THR A 645 17.05 -29.22 6.37
CA THR A 645 16.80 -29.91 5.09
C THR A 645 15.96 -31.15 5.35
N LEU A 646 14.80 -31.21 4.69
CA LEU A 646 13.84 -32.31 4.75
C LEU A 646 13.91 -33.15 3.48
N PRO A 647 13.81 -34.48 3.55
CA PRO A 647 13.67 -35.30 2.35
C PRO A 647 12.25 -35.14 1.76
N LEU A 648 12.17 -34.83 0.47
CA LEU A 648 10.92 -34.92 -0.30
C LEU A 648 10.69 -36.38 -0.72
N SER A 649 10.52 -37.26 0.26
CA SER A 649 10.24 -38.68 0.04
C SER A 649 8.94 -39.08 0.74
N ALA A 650 7.95 -39.49 -0.04
CA ALA A 650 6.72 -40.06 0.46
C ALA A 650 6.88 -41.58 0.62
N GLY A 651 7.06 -42.07 1.84
CA GLY A 651 6.93 -43.50 2.17
C GLY A 651 7.69 -44.49 1.24
N ALA A 652 7.15 -45.71 1.10
CA ALA A 652 7.85 -46.90 0.59
C ALA A 652 8.24 -46.90 -0.92
N HIS A 653 8.02 -45.81 -1.66
CA HIS A 653 8.11 -45.79 -3.13
C HIS A 653 9.15 -44.83 -3.75
N GLY A 654 10.03 -44.21 -2.95
CA GLY A 654 11.10 -43.34 -3.46
C GLY A 654 10.68 -41.87 -3.64
N SER A 655 11.54 -41.04 -4.23
CA SER A 655 11.26 -39.59 -4.35
C SER A 655 10.29 -39.31 -5.51
N PRO A 656 9.07 -38.80 -5.24
CA PRO A 656 8.06 -38.52 -6.28
C PRO A 656 8.55 -37.51 -7.32
N VAL A 657 9.48 -36.63 -6.94
CA VAL A 657 10.07 -35.60 -7.81
C VAL A 657 10.91 -36.21 -8.95
N ARG A 658 11.61 -37.32 -8.70
CA ARG A 658 12.50 -37.94 -9.70
C ARG A 658 11.77 -38.86 -10.65
N SER A 659 10.73 -39.55 -10.17
CA SER A 659 9.90 -40.45 -10.98
C SER A 659 8.79 -39.72 -11.74
N ALA A 660 8.60 -38.42 -11.51
CA ALA A 660 7.58 -37.64 -12.16
C ALA A 660 7.76 -37.58 -13.70
N PRO A 661 6.67 -37.56 -14.47
CA PRO A 661 6.72 -37.28 -15.90
C PRO A 661 7.45 -35.96 -16.20
N ALA A 662 8.18 -35.91 -17.32
CA ALA A 662 8.85 -34.69 -17.75
C ALA A 662 7.82 -33.56 -17.94
N GLY A 663 8.11 -32.39 -17.36
CA GLY A 663 7.22 -31.23 -17.42
C GLY A 663 6.26 -31.10 -16.23
N SER A 664 6.34 -32.01 -15.25
CA SER A 664 5.63 -31.90 -13.97
C SER A 664 6.25 -30.85 -13.05
N TRP A 665 5.48 -30.35 -12.09
CA TRP A 665 5.90 -29.34 -11.12
C TRP A 665 5.50 -29.73 -9.70
N LEU A 666 6.42 -29.53 -8.76
CA LEU A 666 6.16 -29.67 -7.34
C LEU A 666 5.88 -28.29 -6.75
N THR A 667 4.74 -28.13 -6.10
CA THR A 667 4.41 -26.98 -5.24
C THR A 667 4.54 -27.43 -3.78
N VAL A 668 5.27 -26.67 -2.97
CA VAL A 668 5.33 -26.86 -1.52
C VAL A 668 4.83 -25.58 -0.85
N SER A 669 3.93 -25.71 0.12
CA SER A 669 3.29 -24.59 0.82
C SER A 669 3.44 -24.74 2.33
N ALA A 670 3.85 -23.68 3.01
CA ALA A 670 3.76 -23.53 4.46
C ALA A 670 2.43 -22.84 4.79
N VAL A 671 1.57 -23.54 5.51
CA VAL A 671 0.22 -23.09 5.88
C VAL A 671 0.05 -23.08 7.39
N LEU A 672 -0.86 -22.26 7.92
CA LEU A 672 -1.21 -22.31 9.34
C LEU A 672 -1.72 -23.69 9.74
N ALA A 673 -1.15 -24.27 10.79
CA ALA A 673 -1.55 -25.58 11.32
C ALA A 673 -2.84 -25.52 12.15
N ALA A 674 -3.18 -24.35 12.68
CA ALA A 674 -4.38 -24.06 13.46
C ALA A 674 -4.83 -22.61 13.22
N ASP A 675 -6.04 -22.27 13.63
CA ASP A 675 -6.53 -20.90 13.56
C ASP A 675 -5.64 -19.97 14.40
N GLU A 676 -5.27 -18.83 13.81
CA GLU A 676 -4.65 -17.70 14.49
C GLU A 676 -5.67 -16.54 14.55
N PRO A 677 -5.53 -15.57 15.46
CA PRO A 677 -6.49 -14.46 15.57
C PRO A 677 -6.75 -13.69 14.27
N TRP A 678 -5.80 -13.76 13.31
CA TRP A 678 -5.86 -13.04 12.05
C TRP A 678 -6.21 -13.89 10.81
N ALA A 679 -6.14 -15.22 10.88
CA ALA A 679 -6.50 -16.11 9.78
C ALA A 679 -6.81 -17.53 10.24
N ASP A 680 -7.67 -18.20 9.49
CA ASP A 680 -8.06 -19.58 9.75
C ASP A 680 -6.92 -20.57 9.40
N ALA A 681 -6.97 -21.76 9.99
CA ALA A 681 -6.09 -22.87 9.65
C ALA A 681 -6.10 -23.15 8.14
N GLY A 682 -4.92 -23.45 7.57
CA GLY A 682 -4.75 -23.65 6.14
C GLY A 682 -4.48 -22.37 5.34
N HIS A 683 -4.52 -21.18 5.97
CA HIS A 683 -4.02 -19.96 5.35
C HIS A 683 -2.53 -20.12 4.99
N GLU A 684 -2.18 -19.78 3.75
CA GLU A 684 -0.83 -19.97 3.22
C GLU A 684 0.07 -18.78 3.49
N VAL A 685 1.18 -19.03 4.18
CA VAL A 685 2.15 -18.02 4.61
C VAL A 685 3.32 -17.92 3.63
N ALA A 686 3.74 -19.06 3.07
CA ALA A 686 4.85 -19.14 2.12
C ALA A 686 4.68 -20.32 1.17
N TRP A 687 5.29 -20.26 -0.01
CA TRP A 687 5.25 -21.39 -0.96
C TRP A 687 6.43 -21.39 -1.93
N ALA A 688 6.75 -22.52 -2.56
CA ALA A 688 7.72 -22.58 -3.64
C ALA A 688 7.30 -23.58 -4.72
N GLN A 689 7.74 -23.34 -5.97
CA GLN A 689 7.50 -24.23 -7.11
C GLN A 689 8.79 -24.64 -7.81
N LEU A 690 8.87 -25.91 -8.21
CA LEU A 690 10.04 -26.49 -8.85
C LEU A 690 9.67 -27.45 -9.97
N ALA A 691 10.51 -27.51 -11.00
CA ALA A 691 10.36 -28.50 -12.05
C ALA A 691 10.72 -29.90 -11.51
N ALA A 692 9.84 -30.87 -11.75
CA ALA A 692 10.03 -32.28 -11.43
C ALA A 692 10.31 -33.10 -12.71
N GLY A 693 10.85 -34.31 -12.56
CA GLY A 693 11.09 -35.24 -13.67
C GLY A 693 12.24 -34.87 -14.61
N GLN A 694 13.17 -34.00 -14.19
CA GLN A 694 14.38 -33.67 -14.93
C GLN A 694 15.54 -34.59 -14.49
N GLU A 695 16.14 -35.36 -15.41
CA GLU A 695 17.42 -36.03 -15.13
C GLU A 695 18.50 -34.97 -14.88
N SER A 696 19.23 -35.09 -13.77
CA SER A 696 20.33 -34.20 -13.37
C SER A 696 21.30 -33.98 -14.54
N ARG A 697 21.23 -32.78 -15.14
CA ARG A 697 22.34 -32.24 -15.91
C ARG A 697 23.12 -31.33 -14.98
N THR A 698 24.20 -31.86 -14.42
CA THR A 698 25.23 -31.07 -13.75
C THR A 698 25.75 -29.99 -14.71
N GLY A 699 25.41 -28.73 -14.44
CA GLY A 699 25.90 -27.57 -15.17
C GLY A 699 25.02 -26.35 -14.95
N ALA A 700 25.52 -25.40 -14.17
CA ALA A 700 24.85 -24.16 -13.76
C ALA A 700 24.01 -23.51 -14.88
N LEU A 701 22.71 -23.37 -14.63
CA LEU A 701 21.85 -22.44 -15.35
C LEU A 701 22.01 -21.06 -14.71
N SER A 702 22.95 -20.27 -15.21
CA SER A 702 22.89 -18.81 -15.07
C SER A 702 21.77 -18.28 -15.97
N PRO A 703 20.81 -17.49 -15.45
CA PRO A 703 19.95 -16.70 -16.32
C PRO A 703 20.76 -15.47 -16.76
N ALA A 704 21.50 -15.60 -17.85
CA ALA A 704 22.07 -14.47 -18.59
C ALA A 704 21.35 -14.34 -19.94
N PRO A 705 20.95 -13.13 -20.37
CA PRO A 705 20.35 -12.91 -21.67
C PRO A 705 21.45 -12.98 -22.75
N GLY A 706 21.80 -14.19 -23.19
CA GLY A 706 22.88 -14.43 -24.14
C GLY A 706 22.45 -15.23 -25.35
N SER A 707 22.26 -14.54 -26.47
CA SER A 707 22.24 -15.03 -27.86
C SER A 707 22.23 -16.55 -28.07
N ALA A 708 21.06 -17.13 -28.35
CA ALA A 708 21.00 -18.43 -29.02
C ALA A 708 21.47 -18.25 -30.47
N ARG A 709 22.76 -18.51 -30.73
CA ARG A 709 23.30 -18.65 -32.08
C ARG A 709 22.62 -19.82 -32.78
N GLY A 710 22.27 -19.59 -34.05
CA GLY A 710 21.52 -20.52 -34.90
C GLY A 710 22.11 -21.93 -34.95
N GLY A 711 21.28 -22.89 -34.52
CA GLY A 711 21.34 -24.28 -34.94
C GLY A 711 19.94 -24.64 -35.43
N ALA A 712 19.80 -24.97 -36.72
CA ALA A 712 18.55 -25.43 -37.28
C ALA A 712 18.08 -26.68 -36.52
N ARG A 713 16.95 -26.57 -35.80
CA ARG A 713 16.23 -27.74 -35.26
C ARG A 713 15.69 -28.58 -36.45
N PRO A 714 15.53 -29.91 -36.29
CA PRO A 714 15.09 -30.79 -37.37
C PRO A 714 13.76 -30.29 -37.96
N GLY A 715 13.71 -30.17 -39.29
CA GLY A 715 12.60 -29.56 -40.01
C GLY A 715 11.25 -30.20 -39.70
N VAL A 716 10.40 -29.43 -39.02
CA VAL A 716 8.95 -29.67 -38.99
C VAL A 716 8.48 -29.67 -40.44
N ARG A 717 7.98 -30.81 -40.93
CA ARG A 717 7.47 -30.92 -42.29
C ARG A 717 6.03 -30.42 -42.31
N PRO A 718 5.71 -29.35 -43.07
CA PRO A 718 4.33 -28.95 -43.27
C PRO A 718 3.51 -30.09 -43.87
N THR A 719 2.29 -30.25 -43.39
CA THR A 719 1.38 -31.34 -43.79
C THR A 719 0.60 -31.01 -45.06
N ALA A 720 0.44 -29.72 -45.39
CA ALA A 720 -0.19 -29.21 -46.59
C ALA A 720 0.48 -27.92 -47.10
N ARG A 721 0.37 -27.67 -48.41
CA ARG A 721 0.87 -26.44 -49.06
C ARG A 721 -0.19 -25.34 -49.09
N PRO A 722 0.23 -24.05 -49.11
CA PRO A 722 -0.68 -22.94 -49.36
C PRO A 722 -1.43 -23.09 -50.68
N VAL A 723 -2.73 -22.79 -50.68
CA VAL A 723 -3.60 -22.83 -51.87
C VAL A 723 -4.06 -21.42 -52.20
N VAL A 724 -4.06 -21.05 -53.48
CA VAL A 724 -4.59 -19.76 -53.95
C VAL A 724 -5.96 -20.01 -54.57
N ASP A 725 -6.98 -19.25 -54.16
CA ASP A 725 -8.31 -19.34 -54.74
C ASP A 725 -8.49 -18.41 -55.97
N ASP A 726 -9.66 -18.49 -56.61
CA ASP A 726 -9.99 -17.70 -57.81
C ASP A 726 -10.05 -16.18 -57.53
N ALA A 727 -10.21 -15.78 -56.27
CA ALA A 727 -10.19 -14.38 -55.83
C ALA A 727 -8.77 -13.89 -55.46
N GLY A 728 -7.75 -14.76 -55.57
CA GLY A 728 -6.37 -14.46 -55.23
C GLY A 728 -6.07 -14.48 -53.73
N GLN A 729 -6.96 -15.04 -52.91
CA GLN A 729 -6.71 -15.27 -51.48
C GLN A 729 -5.82 -16.49 -51.30
N VAL A 730 -4.94 -16.44 -50.31
CA VAL A 730 -4.04 -17.54 -49.96
C VAL A 730 -4.58 -18.24 -48.72
N ARG A 731 -4.89 -19.52 -48.83
CA ARG A 731 -5.31 -20.37 -47.71
C ARG A 731 -4.12 -21.18 -47.19
N VAL A 732 -3.87 -21.11 -45.88
CA VAL A 732 -2.83 -21.89 -45.18
C VAL A 732 -3.50 -22.54 -43.98
N GLY A 733 -3.78 -23.84 -44.08
CA GLY A 733 -4.50 -24.58 -43.02
C GLY A 733 -5.83 -23.90 -42.66
N PRO A 734 -6.07 -23.58 -41.36
CA PRO A 734 -7.30 -22.94 -40.91
C PRO A 734 -7.38 -21.42 -41.19
N ALA A 735 -6.39 -20.83 -41.87
CA ALA A 735 -6.34 -19.39 -42.13
C ALA A 735 -6.48 -19.00 -43.60
N VAL A 736 -7.05 -17.81 -43.82
CA VAL A 736 -7.22 -17.18 -45.13
C VAL A 736 -6.58 -15.79 -45.13
N PHE A 737 -5.71 -15.55 -46.12
CA PHE A 737 -4.96 -14.31 -46.29
C PHE A 737 -5.33 -13.61 -47.59
N SER A 738 -5.24 -12.29 -47.62
CA SER A 738 -5.27 -11.51 -48.86
C SER A 738 -4.01 -11.76 -49.71
N ALA A 739 -4.06 -11.40 -51.00
CA ALA A 739 -2.87 -11.41 -51.87
C ALA A 739 -1.71 -10.54 -51.36
N THR A 740 -2.01 -9.54 -50.51
CA THR A 740 -1.01 -8.65 -49.89
C THR A 740 -0.49 -9.16 -48.55
N GLY A 741 -0.96 -10.33 -48.10
CA GLY A 741 -0.50 -11.00 -46.88
C GLY A 741 -1.25 -10.63 -45.60
N ALA A 742 -2.39 -9.93 -45.68
CA ALA A 742 -3.21 -9.64 -44.50
C ALA A 742 -4.04 -10.87 -44.11
N LEU A 743 -4.00 -11.28 -42.85
CA LEU A 743 -4.83 -12.35 -42.31
C LEU A 743 -6.27 -11.86 -42.13
N GLY A 744 -7.23 -12.47 -42.83
CA GLY A 744 -8.65 -12.08 -42.80
C GLY A 744 -9.57 -13.05 -42.06
N GLU A 745 -9.18 -14.31 -41.97
CA GLU A 745 -9.93 -15.35 -41.24
C GLU A 745 -8.94 -16.33 -40.59
N LEU A 746 -9.23 -16.75 -39.36
CA LEU A 746 -8.48 -17.77 -38.63
C LEU A 746 -9.49 -18.69 -37.93
N ALA A 747 -9.43 -19.99 -38.22
CA ALA A 747 -10.31 -20.98 -37.60
C ALA A 747 -11.82 -20.66 -37.77
N GLY A 748 -12.21 -20.06 -38.90
CA GLY A 748 -13.59 -19.64 -39.17
C GLY A 748 -14.01 -18.34 -38.47
N LEU A 749 -13.09 -17.69 -37.74
CA LEU A 749 -13.31 -16.40 -37.09
C LEU A 749 -12.77 -15.26 -37.97
N PRO A 750 -13.57 -14.21 -38.25
CA PRO A 750 -13.08 -13.00 -38.88
C PRO A 750 -11.96 -12.34 -38.07
N VAL A 751 -10.86 -12.00 -38.74
CA VAL A 751 -9.70 -11.32 -38.15
C VAL A 751 -9.71 -9.86 -38.55
N ALA A 752 -9.79 -8.96 -37.58
CA ALA A 752 -9.76 -7.51 -37.79
C ALA A 752 -8.32 -6.95 -37.77
N VAL A 753 -7.47 -7.51 -36.91
CA VAL A 753 -6.07 -7.09 -36.73
C VAL A 753 -5.20 -8.33 -36.56
N ALA A 754 -4.07 -8.40 -37.25
CA ALA A 754 -3.01 -9.39 -37.04
C ALA A 754 -1.67 -8.78 -37.49
N ARG A 755 -0.94 -8.14 -36.57
CA ARG A 755 0.29 -7.43 -36.88
C ARG A 755 1.20 -7.30 -35.66
N LEU A 756 2.49 -7.08 -35.90
CA LEU A 756 3.46 -6.71 -34.88
C LEU A 756 2.92 -5.54 -34.06
N ASP A 757 3.04 -5.60 -32.75
CA ASP A 757 2.85 -4.49 -31.86
C ASP A 757 4.02 -4.42 -30.89
N VAL A 758 4.48 -3.20 -30.62
CA VAL A 758 5.57 -2.94 -29.67
C VAL A 758 5.20 -1.86 -28.65
N TRP A 759 3.92 -1.50 -28.58
CA TRP A 759 3.41 -0.47 -27.68
C TRP A 759 2.41 -1.06 -26.68
N ARG A 760 2.36 -0.48 -25.48
CA ARG A 760 1.38 -0.79 -24.42
C ARG A 760 0.72 0.50 -23.96
N ALA A 761 -0.50 0.40 -23.43
CA ALA A 761 -1.12 1.55 -22.75
C ALA A 761 -0.25 1.95 -21.54
N PRO A 762 0.28 3.19 -21.45
CA PRO A 762 1.20 3.56 -20.39
C PRO A 762 0.64 3.28 -19.00
N THR A 763 1.44 2.63 -18.16
CA THR A 763 1.19 2.54 -16.72
C THR A 763 1.46 3.88 -16.03
N ASP A 764 1.02 4.04 -14.78
CA ASP A 764 1.41 5.21 -13.97
C ASP A 764 2.93 5.35 -13.86
N ASN A 765 3.63 4.22 -13.74
CA ASN A 765 5.09 4.16 -13.74
C ASN A 765 5.70 4.61 -15.08
N ASP A 766 5.06 4.29 -16.20
CA ASP A 766 5.51 4.76 -17.52
C ASP A 766 5.30 6.28 -17.68
N LEU A 767 4.28 6.85 -17.02
CA LEU A 767 3.95 8.27 -17.05
C LEU A 767 4.82 9.11 -16.10
N GLY A 768 5.34 8.51 -15.02
CA GLY A 768 6.20 9.15 -14.02
C GLY A 768 7.57 9.61 -14.53
N GLY A 769 8.20 10.57 -13.83
CA GLY A 769 9.49 11.16 -14.21
C GLY A 769 9.42 12.36 -15.16
N GLY A 770 8.25 12.97 -15.34
CA GLY A 770 8.08 14.24 -16.06
C GLY A 770 8.57 14.18 -17.52
N GLU A 771 9.50 15.06 -17.91
CA GLU A 771 10.07 15.08 -19.28
C GLU A 771 10.89 13.83 -19.65
N GLN A 772 11.28 13.04 -18.65
CA GLN A 772 12.07 11.82 -18.81
C GLN A 772 11.20 10.54 -18.75
N SER A 773 9.88 10.68 -18.66
CA SER A 773 8.98 9.54 -18.56
C SER A 773 9.05 8.62 -19.79
N LEU A 774 8.89 7.31 -19.56
CA LEU A 774 8.92 6.31 -20.63
C LEU A 774 7.81 6.56 -21.65
N ALA A 775 6.62 6.91 -21.18
CA ALA A 775 5.47 7.24 -22.03
C ALA A 775 5.80 8.38 -23.01
N ARG A 776 6.44 9.46 -22.55
CA ARG A 776 6.85 10.57 -23.42
C ARG A 776 7.98 10.18 -24.36
N ILE A 777 8.94 9.38 -23.90
CA ILE A 777 10.02 8.84 -24.74
C ILE A 777 9.42 7.98 -25.88
N TRP A 778 8.49 7.09 -25.56
CA TRP A 778 7.81 6.23 -26.52
C TRP A 778 6.91 7.02 -27.49
N GLN A 779 6.20 8.03 -27.01
CA GLN A 779 5.38 8.92 -27.84
C GLN A 779 6.25 9.74 -28.81
N ARG A 780 7.38 10.28 -28.35
CA ARG A 780 8.36 10.98 -29.21
C ARG A 780 8.96 10.04 -30.26
N ALA A 781 9.24 8.80 -29.89
CA ALA A 781 9.65 7.75 -30.81
C ALA A 781 8.52 7.29 -31.76
N GLY A 782 7.26 7.63 -31.45
CA GLY A 782 6.07 7.32 -32.23
C GLY A 782 5.63 5.86 -32.16
N LEU A 783 5.96 5.17 -31.06
CA LEU A 783 5.60 3.75 -30.86
C LEU A 783 4.07 3.56 -30.78
N ASP A 784 3.33 4.57 -30.34
CA ASP A 784 1.87 4.62 -30.29
C ASP A 784 1.18 4.73 -31.67
N ARG A 785 1.95 5.07 -32.72
CA ARG A 785 1.41 5.44 -34.05
C ARG A 785 2.14 4.76 -35.21
N LEU A 786 2.54 3.51 -35.00
CA LEU A 786 3.26 2.70 -35.99
C LEU A 786 2.45 2.49 -37.27
N ARG A 787 3.16 2.50 -38.40
CA ARG A 787 2.62 2.18 -39.73
C ARG A 787 3.28 0.92 -40.25
N HIS A 788 2.46 0.03 -40.78
CA HIS A 788 2.88 -1.25 -41.33
C HIS A 788 2.90 -1.17 -42.85
N ARG A 789 4.07 -1.36 -43.46
CA ARG A 789 4.20 -1.44 -44.91
C ARG A 789 4.60 -2.84 -45.31
N THR A 790 3.76 -3.51 -46.11
CA THR A 790 4.15 -4.76 -46.76
C THR A 790 5.26 -4.50 -47.77
N VAL A 791 6.37 -5.22 -47.63
CA VAL A 791 7.50 -5.23 -48.55
C VAL A 791 7.30 -6.33 -49.60
N SER A 792 6.85 -7.51 -49.18
CA SER A 792 6.56 -8.65 -50.05
C SER A 792 5.61 -9.63 -49.37
N ALA A 793 4.76 -10.30 -50.15
CA ALA A 793 3.99 -11.48 -49.72
C ALA A 793 4.13 -12.55 -50.80
N ALA A 794 4.61 -13.74 -50.43
CA ALA A 794 4.87 -14.80 -51.39
C ALA A 794 4.75 -16.19 -50.76
N ILE A 795 4.30 -17.16 -51.56
CA ILE A 795 4.44 -18.57 -51.22
C ILE A 795 5.90 -18.95 -51.44
N ASP A 796 6.56 -19.44 -50.39
CA ASP A 796 7.95 -19.89 -50.41
C ASP A 796 8.02 -21.35 -49.95
N GLY A 797 8.22 -22.24 -50.92
CA GLY A 797 8.14 -23.69 -50.72
C GLY A 797 6.77 -24.13 -50.25
N ASP A 798 6.71 -24.58 -48.99
CA ASP A 798 5.51 -25.13 -48.35
C ASP A 798 4.87 -24.15 -47.34
N GLY A 799 5.27 -22.87 -47.35
CA GLY A 799 4.73 -21.83 -46.46
C GLY A 799 4.40 -20.53 -47.18
N PHE A 800 3.72 -19.62 -46.49
CA PHE A 800 3.42 -18.28 -46.95
C PHE A 800 4.19 -17.25 -46.12
N THR A 801 5.08 -16.50 -46.77
CA THR A 801 5.96 -15.53 -46.11
C THR A 801 5.51 -14.12 -46.41
N VAL A 802 5.22 -13.34 -45.38
CA VAL A 802 4.90 -11.92 -45.47
C VAL A 802 6.03 -11.13 -44.80
N ARG A 803 6.64 -10.20 -45.53
CA ARG A 803 7.65 -9.30 -44.99
C ARG A 803 7.08 -7.89 -44.90
N THR A 804 7.22 -7.26 -43.74
CA THR A 804 6.82 -5.87 -43.53
C THR A 804 7.99 -5.05 -43.01
N ARG A 805 7.94 -3.74 -43.25
CA ARG A 805 8.71 -2.76 -42.48
C ARG A 805 7.74 -1.94 -41.65
N VAL A 806 7.90 -1.98 -40.34
CA VAL A 806 7.06 -1.26 -39.37
C VAL A 806 7.83 -0.06 -38.87
N ALA A 807 7.28 1.14 -38.98
CA ALA A 807 7.93 2.37 -38.54
C ALA A 807 6.90 3.45 -38.20
N ALA A 808 7.27 4.35 -37.29
CA ALA A 808 6.46 5.54 -37.02
C ALA A 808 6.57 6.56 -38.16
N ALA A 809 5.52 7.37 -38.35
CA ALA A 809 5.62 8.51 -39.27
C ALA A 809 6.66 9.53 -38.77
N ALA A 810 7.48 10.07 -39.69
CA ALA A 810 8.62 10.95 -39.41
C ALA A 810 9.77 10.30 -38.61
N SER A 811 9.92 8.97 -38.69
CA SER A 811 11.06 8.23 -38.13
C SER A 811 11.77 7.42 -39.22
N ASP A 812 13.10 7.34 -39.15
CA ASP A 812 13.92 6.42 -39.95
C ASP A 812 14.12 5.06 -39.26
N ARG A 813 13.96 5.00 -37.93
CA ARG A 813 13.89 3.75 -37.16
C ARG A 813 12.71 2.90 -37.62
N GLY A 814 12.98 1.64 -37.91
CA GLY A 814 11.98 0.65 -38.27
C GLY A 814 12.27 -0.72 -37.68
N LEU A 815 11.28 -1.60 -37.79
CA LEU A 815 11.37 -3.01 -37.46
C LEU A 815 11.07 -3.77 -38.76
N LEU A 816 12.06 -4.51 -39.25
CA LEU A 816 11.86 -5.46 -40.34
C LEU A 816 11.23 -6.71 -39.73
N THR A 817 10.05 -7.05 -40.21
CA THR A 817 9.24 -8.13 -39.65
C THR A 817 8.99 -9.17 -40.73
N THR A 818 9.24 -10.44 -40.41
CA THR A 818 8.93 -11.57 -41.27
C THR A 818 7.91 -12.46 -40.57
N TYR A 819 6.74 -12.61 -41.15
CA TYR A 819 5.70 -13.56 -40.75
C TYR A 819 5.84 -14.80 -41.63
N GLY A 820 6.31 -15.90 -41.06
CA GLY A 820 6.35 -17.20 -41.71
C GLY A 820 5.13 -18.02 -41.31
N TRP A 821 4.17 -18.19 -42.23
CA TRP A 821 2.96 -18.97 -42.01
C TRP A 821 3.09 -20.36 -42.62
N ARG A 822 2.83 -21.41 -41.84
CA ARG A 822 2.83 -22.79 -42.32
C ARG A 822 1.65 -23.55 -41.74
N GLU A 823 1.12 -24.49 -42.51
CA GLU A 823 0.18 -25.47 -41.97
C GLU A 823 0.98 -26.59 -41.30
N GLN A 824 0.52 -27.00 -40.12
CA GLN A 824 1.14 -28.06 -39.33
C GLN A 824 0.05 -28.82 -38.56
N ASP A 825 -0.24 -30.05 -38.97
CA ASP A 825 -1.18 -30.97 -38.32
C ASP A 825 -2.57 -30.35 -38.07
N GLY A 826 -3.11 -29.63 -39.05
CA GLY A 826 -4.39 -28.92 -38.95
C GLY A 826 -4.32 -27.58 -38.21
N CYS A 827 -3.15 -27.21 -37.68
CA CYS A 827 -2.88 -25.92 -37.04
C CYS A 827 -2.20 -24.95 -38.01
N LEU A 828 -2.26 -23.65 -37.69
CA LEU A 828 -1.46 -22.63 -38.34
C LEU A 828 -0.25 -22.29 -37.47
N ARG A 829 0.96 -22.60 -37.95
CA ARG A 829 2.21 -22.15 -37.34
C ARG A 829 2.54 -20.74 -37.84
N LEU A 830 2.87 -19.85 -36.91
CA LEU A 830 3.49 -18.56 -37.14
C LEU A 830 4.91 -18.58 -36.60
N ASP A 831 5.90 -18.29 -37.43
CA ASP A 831 7.23 -17.86 -37.01
C ASP A 831 7.36 -16.35 -37.30
N LEU A 832 7.26 -15.50 -36.28
CA LEU A 832 7.35 -14.05 -36.35
C LEU A 832 8.77 -13.60 -35.98
N THR A 833 9.58 -13.27 -36.97
CA THR A 833 10.92 -12.67 -36.76
C THR A 833 10.84 -11.16 -36.79
N VAL A 834 11.41 -10.49 -35.79
CA VAL A 834 11.53 -9.03 -35.71
C VAL A 834 13.00 -8.66 -35.70
N GLU A 835 13.42 -7.74 -36.56
CA GLU A 835 14.80 -7.27 -36.68
C GLU A 835 14.83 -5.73 -36.70
N PRO A 836 15.54 -5.07 -35.77
CA PRO A 836 15.68 -3.63 -35.77
C PRO A 836 16.41 -3.13 -37.02
N ASP A 837 15.88 -2.06 -37.62
CA ASP A 837 16.42 -1.34 -38.77
C ASP A 837 16.60 0.14 -38.40
N GLY A 838 17.82 0.66 -38.55
CA GLY A 838 18.21 1.98 -38.03
C GLY A 838 18.77 1.94 -36.60
N ASP A 839 18.99 3.12 -36.02
CA ASP A 839 19.61 3.26 -34.69
C ASP A 839 18.56 3.25 -33.57
N TRP A 840 18.54 2.16 -32.80
CA TRP A 840 17.66 1.99 -31.64
C TRP A 840 18.38 2.16 -30.29
N SER A 841 19.61 2.67 -30.31
CA SER A 841 20.41 2.87 -29.09
C SER A 841 19.68 3.77 -28.10
N GLY A 842 19.59 3.34 -26.84
CA GLY A 842 18.97 4.12 -25.77
C GLY A 842 17.43 4.12 -25.75
N LEU A 843 16.76 3.35 -26.62
CA LEU A 843 15.30 3.22 -26.61
C LEU A 843 14.89 1.80 -26.21
N ALA A 844 14.37 1.65 -24.99
CA ALA A 844 13.69 0.41 -24.58
C ALA A 844 12.28 0.37 -25.20
N LEU A 845 11.83 -0.85 -25.55
CA LEU A 845 10.49 -1.10 -26.05
C LEU A 845 9.56 -1.52 -24.90
N PRO A 846 8.31 -1.05 -24.86
CA PRO A 846 7.32 -1.52 -23.89
C PRO A 846 7.06 -3.03 -23.96
N ARG A 847 7.01 -3.56 -25.19
CA ARG A 847 6.76 -4.98 -25.48
C ARG A 847 7.20 -5.31 -26.90
N ILE A 848 7.23 -6.59 -27.25
CA ILE A 848 7.36 -7.08 -28.62
C ILE A 848 6.43 -8.28 -28.79
N GLY A 849 5.46 -8.19 -29.69
CA GLY A 849 4.54 -9.31 -29.94
C GLY A 849 3.60 -9.13 -31.12
N LEU A 850 2.62 -10.02 -31.22
CA LEU A 850 1.54 -9.97 -32.19
C LEU A 850 0.28 -9.41 -31.51
N GLN A 851 -0.26 -8.31 -32.04
CA GLN A 851 -1.64 -7.92 -31.74
C GLN A 851 -2.58 -8.64 -32.71
N LEU A 852 -3.51 -9.41 -32.15
CA LEU A 852 -4.52 -10.18 -32.86
C LEU A 852 -5.91 -9.76 -32.36
N ALA A 853 -6.79 -9.29 -33.23
CA ALA A 853 -8.18 -8.96 -32.88
C ALA A 853 -9.13 -9.82 -33.72
N VAL A 854 -9.97 -10.62 -33.07
CA VAL A 854 -10.88 -11.57 -33.72
C VAL A 854 -12.32 -11.37 -33.28
N ALA A 855 -13.27 -11.61 -34.18
CA ALA A 855 -14.70 -11.53 -33.86
C ALA A 855 -15.15 -12.80 -33.11
N LEU A 856 -14.87 -12.83 -31.81
CA LEU A 856 -15.24 -13.91 -30.89
C LEU A 856 -15.93 -13.33 -29.65
N GLY A 857 -17.14 -13.78 -29.36
CA GLY A 857 -17.83 -13.50 -28.10
C GLY A 857 -17.25 -14.33 -26.97
N CYS A 858 -16.01 -14.04 -26.59
CA CYS A 858 -15.25 -14.78 -25.59
C CYS A 858 -15.96 -14.72 -24.23
N ALA A 859 -16.13 -15.88 -23.60
CA ALA A 859 -16.74 -16.01 -22.27
C ALA A 859 -15.74 -16.56 -21.26
N GLU A 860 -14.95 -17.57 -21.65
CA GLU A 860 -14.02 -18.29 -20.78
C GLU A 860 -12.63 -18.34 -21.41
N VAL A 861 -11.61 -18.28 -20.55
CA VAL A 861 -10.21 -18.41 -20.94
C VAL A 861 -9.50 -19.42 -20.06
N GLY A 862 -8.95 -20.47 -20.66
CA GLY A 862 -8.09 -21.45 -19.99
C GLY A 862 -6.64 -21.28 -20.42
N TRP A 863 -5.66 -21.43 -19.52
CA TRP A 863 -4.24 -21.39 -19.90
C TRP A 863 -3.36 -22.26 -19.02
N TYR A 864 -2.22 -22.68 -19.55
CA TYR A 864 -1.14 -23.26 -18.76
C TYR A 864 0.08 -22.34 -18.80
N GLY A 865 0.42 -21.74 -17.67
CA GLY A 865 1.43 -20.68 -17.55
C GLY A 865 1.44 -20.09 -16.14
N LEU A 866 2.06 -18.93 -15.98
CA LEU A 866 2.00 -18.21 -14.70
C LEU A 866 0.58 -17.65 -14.46
N GLY A 867 0.11 -17.75 -13.22
CA GLY A 867 -1.23 -17.31 -12.81
C GLY A 867 -1.49 -17.49 -11.31
N PRO A 868 -2.74 -17.27 -10.84
CA PRO A 868 -3.92 -16.92 -11.65
C PRO A 868 -3.95 -15.44 -12.09
N GLY A 869 -3.29 -14.57 -11.35
CA GLY A 869 -3.23 -13.12 -11.58
C GLY A 869 -2.29 -12.71 -12.71
N GLU A 870 -2.15 -11.39 -12.90
CA GLU A 870 -1.21 -10.84 -13.87
C GLU A 870 0.25 -10.95 -13.41
N SER A 871 1.17 -10.93 -14.37
CA SER A 871 2.61 -11.01 -14.12
C SER A 871 3.40 -10.26 -15.19
N TYR A 872 4.46 -9.59 -14.78
CA TYR A 872 5.38 -8.83 -15.61
C TYR A 872 6.83 -9.22 -15.31
N ARG A 873 7.78 -8.66 -16.06
CA ARG A 873 9.18 -9.11 -16.03
C ARG A 873 9.83 -9.01 -14.65
N ASP A 874 9.48 -7.97 -13.89
CA ASP A 874 9.99 -7.61 -12.57
C ASP A 874 8.91 -7.63 -11.47
N SER A 875 7.74 -8.20 -11.75
CA SER A 875 6.65 -8.46 -10.81
C SER A 875 5.93 -9.75 -11.21
N ARG A 876 6.39 -10.89 -10.67
CA ARG A 876 5.91 -12.24 -11.04
C ARG A 876 6.17 -13.32 -10.00
N ALA A 877 6.77 -12.98 -8.86
CA ALA A 877 7.09 -13.93 -7.81
C ALA A 877 5.83 -14.62 -7.27
N ALA A 878 4.71 -13.90 -7.18
CA ALA A 878 3.42 -14.41 -6.71
C ALA A 878 2.69 -15.29 -7.74
N ALA A 879 3.08 -15.24 -9.01
CA ALA A 879 2.43 -16.00 -10.06
C ALA A 879 2.98 -17.43 -10.12
N ARG A 880 2.10 -18.42 -9.94
CA ARG A 880 2.41 -19.85 -9.99
C ARG A 880 2.29 -20.38 -11.41
N LEU A 881 3.21 -21.26 -11.79
CA LEU A 881 3.02 -22.07 -12.97
C LEU A 881 1.96 -23.13 -12.69
N GLY A 882 0.92 -23.18 -13.52
CA GLY A 882 -0.17 -24.14 -13.39
C GLY A 882 -1.15 -24.07 -14.55
N ALA A 883 -2.18 -24.91 -14.49
CA ALA A 883 -3.35 -24.80 -15.36
C ALA A 883 -4.40 -23.94 -14.66
N TRP A 884 -4.86 -22.90 -15.35
CA TRP A 884 -5.77 -21.89 -14.84
C TRP A 884 -6.95 -21.72 -15.78
N SER A 885 -8.07 -21.25 -15.22
CA SER A 885 -9.25 -20.85 -15.98
C SER A 885 -9.85 -19.61 -15.35
N SER A 886 -10.35 -18.68 -16.16
CA SER A 886 -11.01 -17.47 -15.71
C SER A 886 -12.13 -17.08 -16.67
N PRO A 887 -13.26 -16.56 -16.15
CA PRO A 887 -14.17 -15.76 -16.95
C PRO A 887 -13.39 -14.63 -17.64
N PHE A 888 -13.75 -14.33 -18.88
CA PHE A 888 -13.03 -13.34 -19.71
C PHE A 888 -13.00 -11.94 -19.08
N GLU A 889 -14.09 -11.54 -18.42
CA GLU A 889 -14.19 -10.25 -17.73
C GLU A 889 -13.26 -10.13 -16.52
N ALA A 890 -12.95 -11.25 -15.85
CA ALA A 890 -12.08 -11.29 -14.68
C ALA A 890 -10.58 -11.27 -15.04
N LEU A 891 -10.23 -11.26 -16.32
CA LEU A 891 -8.84 -11.09 -16.75
C LEU A 891 -8.34 -9.64 -16.66
N GLN A 892 -9.25 -8.67 -16.54
CA GLN A 892 -8.89 -7.25 -16.37
C GLN A 892 -8.66 -6.93 -14.90
N THR A 893 -7.55 -6.25 -14.62
CA THR A 893 -7.34 -5.64 -13.31
C THR A 893 -7.97 -4.24 -13.30
N PRO A 894 -8.89 -3.93 -12.37
CA PRO A 894 -9.70 -2.71 -12.42
C PRO A 894 -8.99 -1.50 -11.81
N TYR A 895 -7.77 -1.18 -12.27
CA TYR A 895 -7.05 0.02 -11.85
C TYR A 895 -7.90 1.28 -12.03
N LEU A 896 -7.85 2.21 -11.06
CA LEU A 896 -8.66 3.42 -11.05
C LEU A 896 -8.45 4.28 -12.29
N MET A 897 -7.19 4.46 -12.71
CA MET A 897 -6.87 4.94 -14.05
C MET A 897 -6.56 3.74 -14.96
N PRO A 898 -7.37 3.49 -16.00
CA PRO A 898 -7.13 2.39 -16.92
C PRO A 898 -5.76 2.49 -17.61
N GLN A 899 -5.01 1.38 -17.55
CA GLN A 899 -3.64 1.27 -18.05
C GLN A 899 -3.33 -0.17 -18.47
N GLU A 900 -2.13 -0.45 -19.00
CA GLU A 900 -1.73 -1.83 -19.30
C GLU A 900 -1.93 -2.72 -18.07
N ASN A 901 -2.64 -3.84 -18.24
CA ASN A 901 -2.95 -4.81 -17.19
C ASN A 901 -3.26 -6.19 -17.78
N GLY A 902 -3.33 -7.23 -16.96
CA GLY A 902 -3.84 -8.54 -17.36
C GLY A 902 -2.86 -9.43 -18.11
N ASN A 903 -1.56 -9.07 -18.20
CA ASN A 903 -0.56 -9.93 -18.83
C ASN A 903 -0.38 -11.24 -18.04
N ARG A 904 -0.34 -12.38 -18.72
CA ARG A 904 0.02 -13.70 -18.18
C ARG A 904 1.32 -14.13 -18.82
N SER A 905 2.35 -14.40 -18.02
CA SER A 905 3.68 -14.71 -18.55
C SER A 905 3.99 -16.20 -18.63
N GLN A 906 4.97 -16.53 -19.50
CA GLN A 906 5.50 -17.89 -19.68
C GLN A 906 4.41 -18.93 -19.99
N VAL A 907 3.40 -18.53 -20.76
CA VAL A 907 2.28 -19.36 -21.14
C VAL A 907 2.71 -20.34 -22.22
N ARG A 908 2.41 -21.62 -22.02
CA ARG A 908 2.66 -22.69 -22.99
C ARG A 908 1.49 -22.84 -23.95
N TRP A 909 0.28 -22.76 -23.43
CA TRP A 909 -0.94 -22.71 -24.23
C TRP A 909 -2.03 -21.89 -23.54
N ALA A 910 -2.90 -21.27 -24.34
CA ALA A 910 -4.12 -20.60 -23.91
C ALA A 910 -5.28 -20.92 -24.86
N GLU A 911 -6.47 -21.08 -24.33
CA GLU A 911 -7.73 -21.33 -25.03
C GLU A 911 -8.71 -20.20 -24.72
N PHE A 912 -9.29 -19.62 -25.76
CA PHE A 912 -10.28 -18.54 -25.66
C PHE A 912 -11.58 -19.04 -26.29
N THR A 913 -12.63 -19.23 -25.50
CA THR A 913 -13.86 -19.90 -25.95
C THR A 913 -15.11 -19.06 -25.74
N ASP A 914 -16.06 -19.16 -26.67
CA ASP A 914 -17.43 -18.68 -26.49
C ASP A 914 -18.20 -19.56 -25.48
N ALA A 915 -19.42 -19.14 -25.12
CA ALA A 915 -20.28 -19.90 -24.21
C ALA A 915 -20.66 -21.31 -24.74
N GLY A 916 -20.43 -21.60 -26.02
CA GLY A 916 -20.64 -22.90 -26.66
C GLY A 916 -19.37 -23.75 -26.77
N GLY A 917 -18.24 -23.30 -26.24
CA GLY A 917 -16.96 -24.00 -26.27
C GLY A 917 -16.19 -23.89 -27.59
N ARG A 918 -16.66 -23.08 -28.56
CA ARG A 918 -15.91 -22.85 -29.80
C ARG A 918 -14.95 -21.69 -29.59
N GLY A 919 -13.76 -21.80 -30.17
CA GLY A 919 -12.76 -20.79 -29.86
C GLY A 919 -11.47 -20.91 -30.64
N LEU A 920 -10.46 -20.24 -30.08
CA LEU A 920 -9.09 -20.22 -30.57
C LEU A 920 -8.16 -20.74 -29.48
N ARG A 921 -7.31 -21.70 -29.83
CA ARG A 921 -6.17 -22.11 -29.01
C ARG A 921 -4.89 -21.52 -29.58
N VAL A 922 -4.05 -20.98 -28.69
CA VAL A 922 -2.71 -20.50 -28.98
C VAL A 922 -1.72 -21.34 -28.18
N THR A 923 -0.70 -21.89 -28.84
CA THR A 923 0.38 -22.67 -28.21
C THR A 923 1.72 -22.06 -28.56
N GLY A 924 2.58 -21.84 -27.56
CA GLY A 924 3.94 -21.31 -27.75
C GLY A 924 4.97 -22.39 -28.09
N ASP A 925 6.06 -21.99 -28.75
CA ASP A 925 7.24 -22.84 -29.01
C ASP A 925 8.51 -22.13 -28.49
N PRO A 926 8.86 -22.23 -27.18
CA PRO A 926 8.17 -23.02 -26.14
C PRO A 926 7.12 -22.26 -25.31
N VAL A 927 7.21 -20.92 -25.22
CA VAL A 927 6.31 -20.08 -24.41
C VAL A 927 6.04 -18.74 -25.08
N PHE A 928 4.99 -18.07 -24.64
CA PHE A 928 4.63 -16.69 -24.98
C PHE A 928 3.95 -16.03 -23.76
N ASP A 929 3.80 -14.72 -23.80
CA ASP A 929 3.01 -13.97 -22.84
C ASP A 929 1.68 -13.56 -23.50
N PHE A 930 0.59 -13.43 -22.73
CA PHE A 930 -0.66 -12.91 -23.30
C PHE A 930 -1.43 -11.97 -22.41
N ALA A 931 -2.14 -11.04 -23.05
CA ALA A 931 -3.26 -10.31 -22.45
C ALA A 931 -4.47 -10.37 -23.39
N ALA A 932 -5.68 -10.48 -22.82
CA ALA A 932 -6.93 -10.60 -23.56
C ALA A 932 -7.94 -9.57 -23.06
N ARG A 933 -8.54 -8.78 -23.97
CA ARG A 933 -9.42 -7.64 -23.61
C ARG A 933 -10.60 -7.47 -24.58
N PRO A 934 -11.73 -6.86 -24.14
CA PRO A 934 -12.85 -6.53 -25.03
C PRO A 934 -12.70 -5.21 -25.79
N TRP A 935 -11.57 -4.51 -25.62
CA TRP A 935 -11.27 -3.23 -26.25
C TRP A 935 -9.81 -3.16 -26.69
N SER A 936 -9.51 -2.24 -27.60
CA SER A 936 -8.14 -2.00 -28.07
C SER A 936 -7.25 -1.35 -27.00
N GLY A 937 -5.93 -1.52 -27.11
CA GLY A 937 -4.97 -0.82 -26.23
C GLY A 937 -5.03 0.71 -26.36
N ALA A 938 -5.45 1.25 -27.51
CA ALA A 938 -5.65 2.68 -27.70
C ALA A 938 -6.87 3.21 -26.93
N ALA A 939 -7.95 2.42 -26.85
CA ALA A 939 -9.11 2.77 -26.03
C ALA A 939 -8.76 2.70 -24.53
N LEU A 940 -7.96 1.70 -24.14
CA LEU A 940 -7.44 1.56 -22.77
C LEU A 940 -6.64 2.79 -22.34
N ALA A 941 -5.69 3.25 -23.17
CA ALA A 941 -4.88 4.42 -22.85
C ALA A 941 -5.62 5.77 -22.94
N ALA A 942 -6.80 5.82 -23.55
CA ALA A 942 -7.58 7.05 -23.69
C ALA A 942 -8.57 7.25 -22.54
N ALA A 943 -8.98 6.17 -21.87
CA ALA A 943 -9.90 6.22 -20.75
C ALA A 943 -9.20 6.75 -19.49
N ARG A 944 -9.91 7.60 -18.75
CA ARG A 944 -9.49 8.09 -17.44
C ARG A 944 -10.10 7.25 -16.32
N HIS A 945 -11.29 6.70 -16.55
CA HIS A 945 -12.00 5.87 -15.58
C HIS A 945 -12.47 4.54 -16.19
N PRO A 946 -12.58 3.44 -15.41
CA PRO A 946 -12.98 2.14 -15.95
C PRO A 946 -14.37 2.15 -16.58
N HIS A 947 -15.28 2.98 -16.07
CA HIS A 947 -16.63 3.09 -16.58
C HIS A 947 -16.71 3.72 -17.99
N GLU A 948 -15.65 4.38 -18.47
CA GLU A 948 -15.56 4.96 -19.81
C GLU A 948 -15.22 3.92 -20.90
N LEU A 949 -14.73 2.74 -20.49
CA LEU A 949 -14.40 1.66 -21.42
C LEU A 949 -15.67 0.97 -21.94
N SER A 950 -15.69 0.73 -23.26
CA SER A 950 -16.80 0.07 -23.95
C SER A 950 -16.29 -1.06 -24.86
N PRO A 951 -16.81 -2.29 -24.74
CA PRO A 951 -16.49 -3.37 -25.65
C PRO A 951 -16.80 -3.04 -27.10
N ASP A 952 -15.91 -3.40 -28.05
CA ASP A 952 -16.11 -3.16 -29.48
C ASP A 952 -16.60 -4.40 -30.26
N GLY A 953 -16.90 -5.49 -29.54
CA GLY A 953 -17.37 -6.76 -30.11
C GLY A 953 -16.24 -7.67 -30.61
N LEU A 954 -14.98 -7.32 -30.38
CA LEU A 954 -13.81 -8.13 -30.70
C LEU A 954 -13.13 -8.64 -29.43
N LEU A 955 -12.50 -9.82 -29.54
CA LEU A 955 -11.48 -10.29 -28.62
C LEU A 955 -10.14 -9.71 -29.07
N HIS A 956 -9.57 -8.79 -28.29
CA HIS A 956 -8.24 -8.23 -28.50
C HIS A 956 -7.22 -9.05 -27.72
N LEU A 957 -6.35 -9.75 -28.44
CA LEU A 957 -5.23 -10.53 -27.91
C LEU A 957 -3.91 -9.82 -28.18
N SER A 958 -3.15 -9.64 -27.12
CA SER A 958 -1.72 -9.35 -27.16
C SER A 958 -1.00 -10.67 -26.95
N LEU A 959 -0.21 -11.12 -27.92
CA LEU A 959 0.56 -12.37 -27.88
C LEU A 959 2.05 -12.02 -27.96
N ASP A 960 2.69 -11.91 -26.81
CA ASP A 960 3.98 -11.26 -26.65
C ASP A 960 5.15 -12.24 -26.51
N LEU A 961 6.28 -11.86 -27.09
CA LEU A 961 7.57 -12.50 -26.87
C LEU A 961 8.19 -12.04 -25.56
N ALA A 962 8.05 -10.75 -25.25
CA ALA A 962 8.63 -10.11 -24.08
C ALA A 962 7.95 -8.77 -23.78
N HIS A 963 8.03 -8.37 -22.51
CA HIS A 963 7.64 -7.07 -21.97
C HIS A 963 8.83 -6.37 -21.30
N ASP A 964 8.77 -5.04 -21.22
CA ASP A 964 9.57 -4.24 -20.30
C ASP A 964 9.11 -4.47 -18.85
N GLY A 965 9.97 -4.17 -17.88
CA GLY A 965 9.55 -4.11 -16.49
C GLY A 965 8.53 -3.00 -16.20
N LEU A 966 7.96 -3.04 -14.99
CA LEU A 966 7.08 -2.02 -14.45
C LEU A 966 7.88 -0.96 -13.68
N GLY A 967 8.84 -1.38 -12.85
CA GLY A 967 9.49 -0.52 -11.85
C GLY A 967 8.47 0.14 -10.92
N SER A 968 8.83 1.30 -10.38
CA SER A 968 7.97 2.14 -9.54
C SER A 968 8.23 3.63 -9.85
N ALA A 969 8.34 3.99 -11.14
CA ALA A 969 8.75 5.33 -11.57
C ALA A 969 7.69 6.43 -11.42
N SER A 970 6.47 6.08 -10.98
CA SER A 970 5.47 7.06 -10.52
C SER A 970 6.03 7.90 -9.38
N CYS A 971 6.67 7.26 -8.39
CA CYS A 971 7.59 7.86 -7.44
C CYS A 971 8.73 6.88 -7.09
N GLY A 972 9.96 7.20 -7.50
CA GLY A 972 11.14 6.36 -7.25
C GLY A 972 11.72 5.68 -8.51
N PRO A 973 12.40 4.53 -8.36
CA PRO A 973 13.16 3.93 -9.47
C PRO A 973 12.28 3.34 -10.58
N GLY A 974 12.65 3.57 -11.84
CA GLY A 974 12.09 2.82 -12.96
C GLY A 974 12.65 1.39 -13.06
N PRO A 975 12.22 0.61 -14.07
CA PRO A 975 12.72 -0.75 -14.26
C PRO A 975 14.25 -0.80 -14.33
N LEU A 976 14.84 -1.71 -13.56
CA LEU A 976 16.28 -1.94 -13.52
C LEU A 976 16.81 -2.40 -14.90
N PRO A 977 18.10 -2.18 -15.21
CA PRO A 977 18.67 -2.50 -16.51
C PRO A 977 18.43 -3.94 -16.99
N GLU A 978 18.49 -4.93 -16.09
CA GLU A 978 18.21 -6.35 -16.39
C GLU A 978 16.76 -6.64 -16.77
N HIS A 979 15.85 -5.77 -16.37
CA HIS A 979 14.41 -5.84 -16.66
C HIS A 979 14.05 -5.02 -17.89
N ARG A 980 15.02 -4.29 -18.48
CA ARG A 980 14.79 -3.53 -19.71
C ARG A 980 14.66 -4.41 -20.95
N LEU A 981 13.72 -4.06 -21.82
CA LEU A 981 13.51 -4.70 -23.11
C LEU A 981 14.15 -3.87 -24.23
N HIS A 982 15.33 -4.28 -24.67
CA HIS A 982 16.02 -3.65 -25.79
C HIS A 982 15.68 -4.32 -27.12
N PRO A 983 15.46 -3.53 -28.19
CA PRO A 983 15.21 -4.04 -29.53
C PRO A 983 16.44 -4.80 -30.06
N ARG A 984 16.23 -6.06 -30.42
CA ARG A 984 17.23 -6.94 -31.05
C ARG A 984 16.54 -7.89 -32.02
N LYS A 985 17.32 -8.56 -32.87
CA LYS A 985 16.78 -9.63 -33.71
C LYS A 985 16.28 -10.78 -32.83
N ASP A 986 14.99 -11.05 -32.89
CA ASP A 986 14.36 -12.10 -32.08
C ASP A 986 13.18 -12.75 -32.84
N GLN A 987 12.69 -13.88 -32.35
CA GLN A 987 11.61 -14.63 -32.98
C GLN A 987 10.59 -15.15 -31.98
N LEU A 988 9.31 -14.89 -32.24
CA LEU A 988 8.17 -15.51 -31.59
C LEU A 988 7.62 -16.64 -32.48
N SER A 989 7.42 -17.83 -31.92
CA SER A 989 6.83 -18.97 -32.63
C SER A 989 5.55 -19.44 -31.93
N LEU A 990 4.45 -19.47 -32.68
CA LEU A 990 3.11 -19.83 -32.19
C LEU A 990 2.46 -20.88 -33.08
N LEU A 991 1.65 -21.75 -32.50
CA LEU A 991 0.67 -22.59 -33.18
C LEU A 991 -0.74 -22.11 -32.82
N LEU A 992 -1.58 -21.91 -33.84
CA LEU A 992 -2.93 -21.40 -33.73
C LEU A 992 -3.90 -22.45 -34.27
N SER A 993 -4.90 -22.87 -33.49
CA SER A 993 -5.87 -23.90 -33.89
C SER A 993 -7.29 -23.57 -33.42
N PRO A 994 -8.33 -24.09 -34.10
CA PRO A 994 -9.66 -24.11 -33.52
C PRO A 994 -9.68 -24.91 -32.20
N VAL A 995 -10.61 -24.54 -31.31
CA VAL A 995 -11.05 -25.36 -30.16
C VAL A 995 -12.32 -26.12 -30.53
#